data_AF-A0A356PCD2-F1
#
_entry.id   AF-A0A356PCD2-F1
#
_cell.length_a   1.000
_cell.length_b   1.000
_cell.length_c   1.000
_cell.angle_alpha   90.00
_cell.angle_beta   90.00
_cell.angle_gamma   90.00
#
_symmetry.space_group_name_H-M   'P 1'
#
loop_
_entity.id
_entity.type
_entity.pdbx_description
1 polymer ?
#
loop_
_entity_poly.entity_id
_entity_poly.type
_entity_poly.pdbx_seq_one_letter_code
_entity_poly.pdbx_strand_id
1 'polypeptide(L)'
;MAKMKTMDGNEAAAHASYAFTEVAAIFPITPSSTMAEFVDEWAAHGRKNIFGQIVKVAEMQSEGGAAGALHGSLQAGALTTTYTASQGLLLMIPNMYKIAGELLPCVFHVSARALATHALSIFGDHQDVMSVRATGFAQLSSHNVQEAMDMGYIAHVVSIKSRIPFIHFFDGFRTSHEIQKIEVPEYEEVAKLVDMEAVQTFRNNALNPEHPVLRGTAQNGDVYFQGREASNTFYDAVPDIVEQSMKEYKELTGREYHPFQYYGAADAEHVIVAMGSMCDTIEETVDYLVARGEKVGVIKVHLYRPFSSDYFFKVLPKTVKTIAVLDRTKEPGATGEPLYLDIKDIFYTSDLKPVIVGGRYGLGSKDTTPSQVLSVYKNLKAKSPKNGFTIGIVDDITHTSLVEDEIIDTAPEGTISCKFWGLGSDGTVGANKQAIKIIGDHTKLFVQAYFQYDSKKSGGITISHLRFGKKEIRSPYYVTGTNYIACANQTYVYKYDLLKGLKKNGIFVLNCQWTVEELEDKLPPAMKQFLAKNDVRFYIIDAVSIARKLGLGSRTNMIMQSAFFKLANVIPVEEATDYLKASVVKSYGKKGQNVVDMNVAAIDQGLCAFVKVDIPTSWADKVETKAAVAFKEPAYVTNFLRPVNAMEGDDLPVSIFLGCEDGTVPLGTAAYEKRGIAVVVPEWQIENCIQCNQCSYVCPHATIRPFLLDEEEAKNAPKTFVGKKAIGKEAKDLQFRVQVSTLDCTGCGNCAEVCPAKVKALVMKPAAEQMEQQAENWEYAVTLKNKSKLFDVTTVKGSQFVQPLLEFNGACPGCGETAYVKLITQLFGDRMMIANAT
;
A
#
# COMPACT_ATOMS: atom_id res chain seq x y z
N MET A 1 -1.84 33.95 3.55
CA MET A 1 -2.13 33.40 2.21
C MET A 1 -1.70 31.95 2.20
N ALA A 2 -2.56 31.04 1.74
CA ALA A 2 -2.26 29.62 1.72
C ALA A 2 -1.16 29.28 0.69
N LYS A 3 -0.36 28.26 0.97
CA LYS A 3 0.75 27.80 0.11
C LYS A 3 0.39 26.46 -0.53
N MET A 4 0.67 26.30 -1.81
CA MET A 4 0.58 24.99 -2.44
C MET A 4 1.75 24.11 -1.99
N LYS A 5 1.45 22.86 -1.63
CA LYS A 5 2.46 21.85 -1.29
C LYS A 5 2.07 20.49 -1.82
N THR A 6 3.05 19.67 -2.16
CA THR A 6 2.84 18.28 -2.56
C THR A 6 3.08 17.33 -1.39
N MET A 7 1.99 16.76 -0.87
CA MET A 7 1.93 16.02 0.40
C MET A 7 1.11 14.74 0.21
N ASP A 8 1.30 13.73 1.07
CA ASP A 8 0.33 12.62 1.18
C ASP A 8 -0.72 12.88 2.26
N GLY A 9 -1.78 12.06 2.29
CA GLY A 9 -2.87 12.20 3.26
C GLY A 9 -2.41 12.12 4.71
N ASN A 10 -1.41 11.29 5.02
CA ASN A 10 -0.84 11.22 6.36
C ASN A 10 -0.08 12.51 6.72
N GLU A 11 0.76 13.05 5.84
CA GLU A 11 1.46 14.32 6.07
C GLU A 11 0.46 15.47 6.24
N ALA A 12 -0.62 15.48 5.45
CA ALA A 12 -1.71 16.45 5.51
C ALA A 12 -2.48 16.39 6.85
N ALA A 13 -2.90 15.20 7.29
CA ALA A 13 -3.60 15.00 8.56
C ALA A 13 -2.69 15.26 9.77
N ALA A 14 -1.42 14.83 9.73
CA ALA A 14 -0.43 15.14 10.75
C ALA A 14 -0.20 16.66 10.86
N HIS A 15 -0.13 17.35 9.71
CA HIS A 15 0.03 18.81 9.69
C HIS A 15 -1.17 19.51 10.33
N ALA A 16 -2.39 19.06 10.03
CA ALA A 16 -3.60 19.58 10.67
C ALA A 16 -3.63 19.30 12.17
N SER A 17 -3.30 18.07 12.56
CA SER A 17 -3.28 17.61 13.95
C SER A 17 -2.27 18.38 14.81
N TYR A 18 -1.06 18.59 14.32
CA TYR A 18 0.02 19.27 15.05
C TYR A 18 -0.38 20.69 15.50
N ALA A 19 -1.23 21.38 14.73
CA ALA A 19 -1.65 22.74 15.02
C ALA A 19 -2.33 22.88 16.39
N PHE A 20 -3.15 21.91 16.80
CA PHE A 20 -3.97 21.97 18.03
C PHE A 20 -3.50 21.05 19.16
N THR A 21 -2.41 20.34 18.94
CA THR A 21 -1.97 19.27 19.84
C THR A 21 -0.90 19.79 20.79
N GLU A 22 -1.01 19.47 22.07
CA GLU A 22 0.08 19.63 23.05
C GLU A 22 0.76 18.31 23.36
N VAL A 23 0.00 17.21 23.40
CA VAL A 23 0.49 15.85 23.65
C VAL A 23 0.00 14.92 22.55
N ALA A 24 0.88 14.07 22.04
CA ALA A 24 0.52 12.98 21.13
C ALA A 24 0.91 11.64 21.79
N ALA A 25 -0.08 10.84 22.20
CA ALA A 25 0.15 9.50 22.73
C ALA A 25 0.00 8.51 21.58
N ILE A 26 1.08 7.81 21.22
CA ILE A 26 1.18 7.07 19.96
C ILE A 26 1.58 5.61 20.16
N PHE A 27 1.28 4.79 19.15
CA PHE A 27 1.88 3.48 18.92
C PHE A 27 1.88 3.20 17.41
N PRO A 28 2.96 2.64 16.83
CA PRO A 28 3.06 2.50 15.38
C PRO A 28 2.20 1.35 14.85
N ILE A 29 1.31 1.66 13.90
CA ILE A 29 0.56 0.67 13.12
C ILE A 29 0.32 1.15 11.69
N THR A 30 0.73 0.35 10.70
CA THR A 30 0.49 0.64 9.27
C THR A 30 -1.01 0.73 8.96
N PRO A 31 -1.49 1.68 8.12
CA PRO A 31 -0.74 2.73 7.44
C PRO A 31 -0.69 4.07 8.21
N SER A 32 -1.00 4.11 9.51
CA SER A 32 -1.08 5.36 10.28
C SER A 32 0.27 5.85 10.82
N SER A 33 1.29 4.97 10.92
CA SER A 33 2.58 5.26 11.56
C SER A 33 3.26 6.53 11.06
N THR A 34 3.17 6.84 9.75
CA THR A 34 3.87 8.01 9.20
C THR A 34 3.33 9.33 9.75
N MET A 35 2.07 9.39 10.21
CA MET A 35 1.56 10.58 10.90
C MET A 35 2.33 10.86 12.19
N ALA A 36 2.53 9.82 13.00
CA ALA A 36 3.26 9.91 14.25
C ALA A 36 4.75 10.25 14.01
N GLU A 37 5.36 9.64 12.99
CA GLU A 37 6.75 9.92 12.59
C GLU A 37 6.93 11.38 12.17
N PHE A 38 6.02 11.95 11.37
CA PHE A 38 6.08 13.37 11.00
C PHE A 38 5.94 14.30 12.21
N VAL A 39 5.03 13.98 13.12
CA VAL A 39 4.81 14.79 14.33
C VAL A 39 6.03 14.76 15.24
N ASP A 40 6.66 13.59 15.41
CA ASP A 40 7.91 13.43 16.15
C ASP A 40 9.07 14.19 15.49
N GLU A 41 9.26 14.03 14.17
CA GLU A 41 10.30 14.75 13.42
C GLU A 41 10.13 16.27 13.53
N TRP A 42 8.91 16.77 13.37
CA TRP A 42 8.63 18.20 13.48
C TRP A 42 8.83 18.72 14.90
N ALA A 43 8.48 17.94 15.92
CA ALA A 43 8.76 18.29 17.32
C ALA A 43 10.27 18.33 17.60
N ALA A 44 11.04 17.36 17.11
CA ALA A 44 12.49 17.32 17.22
C ALA A 44 13.17 18.53 16.54
N HIS A 45 12.58 19.03 15.45
CA HIS A 45 13.01 20.25 14.77
C HIS A 45 12.43 21.55 15.35
N GLY A 46 11.72 21.50 16.47
CA GLY A 46 11.24 22.67 17.20
C GLY A 46 10.04 23.38 16.56
N ARG A 47 9.26 22.69 15.71
CA ARG A 47 8.01 23.23 15.16
C ARG A 47 7.07 23.63 16.30
N LYS A 48 6.35 24.73 16.13
CA LYS A 48 5.39 25.23 17.11
C LYS A 48 3.95 24.97 16.65
N ASN A 49 3.11 24.59 17.61
CA ASN A 49 1.65 24.56 17.45
C ASN A 49 1.07 25.99 17.61
N ILE A 50 -0.25 26.15 17.51
CA ILE A 50 -0.90 27.47 17.62
C ILE A 50 -0.78 28.10 19.03
N PHE A 51 -0.38 27.31 20.04
CA PHE A 51 -0.13 27.76 21.40
C PHE A 51 1.33 28.16 21.65
N GLY A 52 2.17 28.17 20.61
CA GLY A 52 3.61 28.48 20.70
C GLY A 52 4.45 27.38 21.36
N GLN A 53 3.89 26.18 21.53
CA GLN A 53 4.54 25.04 22.19
C GLN A 53 4.99 23.99 21.17
N ILE A 54 5.98 23.19 21.56
CA ILE A 54 6.40 22.00 20.81
C ILE A 54 5.53 20.84 21.30
N VAL A 55 4.98 20.03 20.38
CA VAL A 55 4.20 18.84 20.73
C VAL A 55 5.06 17.86 21.53
N LYS A 56 4.54 17.37 22.66
CA LYS A 56 5.15 16.27 23.40
C LYS A 56 4.65 14.93 22.85
N VAL A 57 5.52 14.23 22.14
CA VAL A 57 5.24 12.88 21.61
C VAL A 57 5.63 11.83 22.65
N ALA A 58 4.75 10.87 22.90
CA ALA A 58 4.98 9.77 23.83
C ALA A 58 4.55 8.43 23.21
N GLU A 59 5.52 7.57 22.90
CA GLU A 59 5.27 6.21 22.46
C GLU A 59 4.93 5.31 23.66
N MET A 60 3.86 4.53 23.53
CA MET A 60 3.40 3.60 24.56
C MET A 60 3.74 2.14 24.20
N GLN A 61 3.37 1.19 25.05
CA GLN A 61 3.60 -0.24 24.82
C GLN A 61 2.58 -0.91 23.86
N SER A 62 1.44 -0.26 23.64
CA SER A 62 0.38 -0.66 22.71
C SER A 62 -0.61 0.49 22.50
N GLU A 63 -1.50 0.40 21.53
CA GLU A 63 -2.59 1.35 21.32
C GLU A 63 -3.54 1.42 22.51
N GLY A 64 -3.75 0.31 23.24
CA GLY A 64 -4.52 0.33 24.49
C GLY A 64 -3.86 1.21 25.57
N GLY A 65 -2.52 1.17 25.65
CA GLY A 65 -1.73 2.07 26.49
C GLY A 65 -1.78 3.52 26.01
N ALA A 66 -1.69 3.75 24.70
CA ALA A 66 -1.83 5.07 24.08
C ALA A 66 -3.21 5.70 24.36
N ALA A 67 -4.29 4.93 24.26
CA ALA A 67 -5.63 5.41 24.56
C ALA A 67 -5.81 5.79 26.04
N GLY A 68 -5.24 5.01 26.96
CA GLY A 68 -5.24 5.33 28.39
C GLY A 68 -4.39 6.56 28.74
N ALA A 69 -3.21 6.69 28.14
CA ALA A 69 -2.37 7.87 28.28
C ALA A 69 -3.04 9.13 27.73
N LEU A 70 -3.71 9.01 26.57
CA LEU A 70 -4.52 10.06 25.98
C LEU A 70 -5.65 10.48 26.90
N HIS A 71 -6.42 9.53 27.44
CA HIS A 71 -7.51 9.80 28.39
C HIS A 71 -7.01 10.55 29.63
N GLY A 72 -5.91 10.08 30.23
CA GLY A 72 -5.30 10.74 31.39
C GLY A 72 -4.79 12.15 31.09
N SER A 73 -4.18 12.36 29.92
CA SER A 73 -3.68 13.66 29.47
C SER A 73 -4.82 14.67 29.26
N LEU A 74 -5.93 14.24 28.66
CA LEU A 74 -7.15 15.06 28.53
C LEU A 74 -7.74 15.42 29.89
N GLN A 75 -7.80 14.45 30.81
CA GLN A 75 -8.27 14.69 32.19
C GLN A 75 -7.39 15.68 32.95
N ALA A 76 -6.09 15.69 32.68
CA ALA A 76 -5.14 16.68 33.21
C ALA A 76 -5.20 18.04 32.47
N GLY A 77 -6.10 18.19 31.50
CA GLY A 77 -6.35 19.44 30.81
C GLY A 77 -5.38 19.73 29.68
N ALA A 78 -4.75 18.75 29.04
CA ALA A 78 -3.91 18.96 27.84
C ALA A 78 -4.64 18.46 26.58
N LEU A 79 -4.69 19.28 25.52
CA LEU A 79 -5.27 18.88 24.24
C LEU A 79 -4.39 17.79 23.61
N THR A 80 -4.95 16.59 23.51
CA THR A 80 -4.21 15.37 23.20
C THR A 80 -4.79 14.66 21.98
N THR A 81 -3.93 14.19 21.08
CA THR A 81 -4.30 13.44 19.88
C THR A 81 -3.62 12.08 19.83
N THR A 82 -4.06 11.23 18.90
CA THR A 82 -3.44 9.95 18.58
C THR A 82 -3.63 9.62 17.09
N TYR A 83 -2.82 8.69 16.59
CA TYR A 83 -2.83 8.18 15.23
C TYR A 83 -2.93 6.66 15.30
N THR A 84 -3.91 6.06 14.63
CA THR A 84 -4.11 4.59 14.70
C THR A 84 -4.86 4.07 13.48
N ALA A 85 -5.02 2.74 13.40
CA ALA A 85 -5.77 2.04 12.35
C ALA A 85 -6.11 0.61 12.80
N SER A 86 -7.12 -0.02 12.18
CA SER A 86 -7.36 -1.48 12.26
C SER A 86 -7.37 -2.02 13.71
N GLN A 87 -6.53 -3.02 13.99
CA GLN A 87 -6.38 -3.65 15.29
C GLN A 87 -6.07 -2.65 16.40
N GLY A 88 -5.27 -1.63 16.09
CA GLY A 88 -4.92 -0.59 17.04
C GLY A 88 -6.13 0.19 17.52
N LEU A 89 -7.04 0.55 16.60
CA LEU A 89 -8.28 1.23 16.95
C LEU A 89 -9.18 0.35 17.82
N LEU A 90 -9.24 -0.96 17.57
CA LEU A 90 -10.00 -1.89 18.41
C LEU A 90 -9.50 -1.91 19.86
N LEU A 91 -8.18 -1.82 20.07
CA LEU A 91 -7.58 -1.76 21.41
C LEU A 91 -7.89 -0.45 22.14
N MET A 92 -8.30 0.60 21.42
CA MET A 92 -8.67 1.90 22.02
C MET A 92 -10.14 1.97 22.47
N ILE A 93 -11.01 1.06 22.00
CA ILE A 93 -12.47 1.07 22.26
C ILE A 93 -12.84 1.30 23.73
N PRO A 94 -12.24 0.61 24.72
CA PRO A 94 -12.64 0.80 26.12
C PRO A 94 -12.45 2.24 26.61
N ASN A 95 -11.36 2.90 26.20
CA ASN A 95 -11.09 4.29 26.54
C ASN A 95 -11.93 5.27 25.72
N MET A 96 -12.31 4.93 24.48
CA MET A 96 -13.21 5.77 23.69
C MET A 96 -14.55 6.00 24.40
N TYR A 97 -15.16 4.95 24.97
CA TYR A 97 -16.38 5.12 25.77
C TYR A 97 -16.19 6.07 26.97
N LYS A 98 -15.02 6.02 27.62
CA LYS A 98 -14.69 6.91 28.76
C LYS A 98 -14.49 8.35 28.31
N ILE A 99 -13.71 8.56 27.25
CA ILE A 99 -13.42 9.89 26.70
C ILE A 99 -14.71 10.57 26.23
N ALA A 100 -15.58 9.86 25.50
CA ALA A 100 -16.86 10.39 25.04
C ALA A 100 -17.84 10.61 26.19
N GLY A 101 -17.95 9.66 27.13
CA GLY A 101 -18.84 9.77 28.29
C GLY A 101 -18.45 10.90 29.25
N GLU A 102 -17.19 11.33 29.24
CA GLU A 102 -16.68 12.43 30.07
C GLU A 102 -16.61 13.77 29.30
N LEU A 103 -17.09 13.81 28.05
CA LEU A 103 -17.15 14.99 27.19
C LEU A 103 -15.79 15.71 27.10
N LEU A 104 -14.77 14.94 26.72
CA LEU A 104 -13.39 15.42 26.56
C LEU A 104 -13.09 15.71 25.09
N PRO A 105 -12.62 16.92 24.75
CA PRO A 105 -12.30 17.30 23.38
C PRO A 105 -11.00 16.64 22.92
N CYS A 106 -11.06 15.81 21.89
CA CYS A 106 -9.88 15.23 21.25
C CYS A 106 -10.21 14.75 19.83
N VAL A 107 -9.16 14.54 19.03
CA VAL A 107 -9.29 13.95 17.69
C VAL A 107 -8.38 12.74 17.56
N PHE A 108 -8.97 11.62 17.16
CA PHE A 108 -8.27 10.42 16.70
C PHE A 108 -8.17 10.50 15.18
N HIS A 109 -6.94 10.51 14.66
CA HIS A 109 -6.69 10.50 13.22
C HIS A 109 -6.48 9.05 12.77
N VAL A 110 -7.40 8.54 11.95
CA VAL A 110 -7.45 7.12 11.58
C VAL A 110 -7.27 6.95 10.07
N SER A 111 -6.18 6.29 9.68
CA SER A 111 -6.03 5.80 8.32
C SER A 111 -6.79 4.47 8.19
N ALA A 112 -8.09 4.54 7.89
CA ALA A 112 -9.04 3.43 7.99
C ALA A 112 -8.55 2.19 7.24
N ARG A 113 -8.50 1.05 7.93
CA ARG A 113 -7.84 -0.19 7.50
C ARG A 113 -8.67 -1.42 7.86
N ALA A 114 -8.61 -2.41 6.97
CA ALA A 114 -9.17 -3.73 7.15
C ALA A 114 -8.82 -4.37 8.50
N LEU A 115 -9.79 -5.06 9.10
CA LEU A 115 -9.57 -5.92 10.25
C LEU A 115 -9.07 -7.29 9.83
N ALA A 116 -8.21 -7.90 10.64
CA ALA A 116 -7.78 -9.27 10.48
C ALA A 116 -8.96 -10.21 10.76
N THR A 117 -9.40 -10.94 9.74
CA THR A 117 -10.52 -11.90 9.80
C THR A 117 -10.05 -13.29 9.40
N HIS A 118 -10.36 -13.76 8.19
CA HIS A 118 -9.77 -14.98 7.62
C HIS A 118 -8.28 -14.80 7.29
N ALA A 119 -7.85 -13.56 7.08
CA ALA A 119 -6.46 -13.16 6.87
C ALA A 119 -6.22 -11.74 7.41
N LEU A 120 -4.95 -11.43 7.67
CA LEU A 120 -4.51 -10.06 7.94
C LEU A 120 -4.50 -9.27 6.62
N SER A 121 -4.96 -8.03 6.66
CA SER A 121 -4.73 -7.05 5.60
C SER A 121 -4.20 -5.75 6.18
N ILE A 122 -3.15 -5.20 5.56
CA ILE A 122 -2.64 -3.86 5.90
C ILE A 122 -3.42 -2.75 5.19
N PHE A 123 -4.27 -3.11 4.24
CA PHE A 123 -4.85 -2.21 3.27
C PHE A 123 -6.17 -1.60 3.74
N GLY A 124 -6.53 -0.47 3.11
CA GLY A 124 -7.64 0.38 3.51
C GLY A 124 -9.03 -0.14 3.19
N ASP A 125 -9.88 -0.14 4.20
CA ASP A 125 -11.35 -0.18 4.14
C ASP A 125 -11.90 0.37 5.48
N HIS A 126 -13.22 0.40 5.68
CA HIS A 126 -13.85 1.03 6.85
C HIS A 126 -14.20 0.05 7.98
N GLN A 127 -13.75 -1.20 7.96
CA GLN A 127 -14.11 -2.18 9.00
C GLN A 127 -13.77 -1.70 10.41
N ASP A 128 -12.65 -1.03 10.59
CA ASP A 128 -12.20 -0.51 11.88
C ASP A 128 -13.06 0.66 12.39
N VAL A 129 -13.26 1.69 11.59
CA VAL A 129 -14.09 2.86 11.96
C VAL A 129 -15.56 2.48 12.13
N MET A 130 -16.07 1.50 11.39
CA MET A 130 -17.43 0.99 11.58
C MET A 130 -17.57 0.17 12.87
N SER A 131 -16.50 -0.46 13.35
CA SER A 131 -16.49 -1.22 14.62
C SER A 131 -16.59 -0.34 15.87
N VAL A 132 -16.35 0.97 15.72
CA VAL A 132 -16.35 1.92 16.85
C VAL A 132 -17.48 2.96 16.78
N ARG A 133 -18.42 2.83 15.82
CA ARG A 133 -19.53 3.77 15.60
C ARG A 133 -20.48 3.95 16.80
N ALA A 134 -20.45 3.02 17.76
CA ALA A 134 -21.29 3.03 18.97
C ALA A 134 -20.59 3.62 20.21
N THR A 135 -19.33 4.06 20.10
CA THR A 135 -18.53 4.54 21.24
C THR A 135 -18.95 5.92 21.76
N GLY A 136 -19.72 6.69 20.97
CA GLY A 136 -20.04 8.08 21.25
C GLY A 136 -19.06 9.08 20.63
N PHE A 137 -18.04 8.64 19.88
CA PHE A 137 -17.24 9.56 19.08
C PHE A 137 -18.05 10.04 17.87
N ALA A 138 -17.92 11.33 17.54
CA ALA A 138 -18.30 11.83 16.23
C ALA A 138 -17.36 11.24 15.17
N GLN A 139 -17.83 11.04 13.94
CA GLN A 139 -17.06 10.42 12.85
C GLN A 139 -17.12 11.32 11.62
N LEU A 140 -15.96 11.86 11.23
CA LEU A 140 -15.80 12.79 10.12
C LEU A 140 -14.84 12.18 9.07
N SER A 141 -15.35 11.98 7.86
CA SER A 141 -14.63 11.36 6.74
C SER A 141 -14.07 12.41 5.77
N SER A 142 -12.83 12.18 5.34
CA SER A 142 -12.21 12.88 4.20
C SER A 142 -12.13 11.99 2.98
N HIS A 143 -12.39 12.57 1.81
CA HIS A 143 -12.47 11.84 0.55
C HIS A 143 -11.17 11.93 -0.26
N ASN A 144 -10.30 12.90 0.01
CA ASN A 144 -9.00 13.05 -0.67
C ASN A 144 -7.94 13.68 0.24
N VAL A 145 -6.74 13.93 -0.29
CA VAL A 145 -5.60 14.45 0.47
C VAL A 145 -5.85 15.89 0.95
N GLN A 146 -6.49 16.73 0.14
CA GLN A 146 -6.86 18.09 0.53
C GLN A 146 -7.84 18.04 1.72
N GLU A 147 -8.85 17.19 1.63
CA GLU A 147 -9.84 17.01 2.69
C GLU A 147 -9.26 16.35 3.95
N ALA A 148 -8.21 15.51 3.84
CA ALA A 148 -7.54 14.95 5.02
C ALA A 148 -6.93 16.04 5.92
N MET A 149 -6.50 17.16 5.33
CA MET A 149 -6.10 18.33 6.11
C MET A 149 -7.30 19.18 6.53
N ASP A 150 -8.23 19.46 5.61
CA ASP A 150 -9.34 20.38 5.89
C ASP A 150 -10.29 19.82 6.97
N MET A 151 -10.73 18.56 6.84
CA MET A 151 -11.54 17.90 7.88
C MET A 151 -10.71 17.64 9.15
N GLY A 152 -9.40 17.44 9.03
CA GLY A 152 -8.51 17.37 10.18
C GLY A 152 -8.54 18.66 11.00
N TYR A 153 -8.52 19.82 10.35
CA TYR A 153 -8.68 21.11 11.03
C TYR A 153 -10.06 21.28 11.64
N ILE A 154 -11.11 21.00 10.87
CA ILE A 154 -12.50 21.15 11.31
C ILE A 154 -12.82 20.23 12.49
N ALA A 155 -12.36 18.97 12.48
CA ALA A 155 -12.57 18.02 13.57
C ALA A 155 -12.01 18.55 14.90
N HIS A 156 -10.83 19.16 14.90
CA HIS A 156 -10.22 19.73 16.11
C HIS A 156 -10.99 20.95 16.61
N VAL A 157 -11.33 21.88 15.72
CA VAL A 157 -12.12 23.08 16.06
C VAL A 157 -13.48 22.68 16.64
N VAL A 158 -14.19 21.77 15.97
CA VAL A 158 -15.51 21.30 16.42
C VAL A 158 -15.40 20.52 17.71
N SER A 159 -14.38 19.67 17.89
CA SER A 159 -14.23 18.89 19.12
C SER A 159 -14.04 19.79 20.33
N ILE A 160 -13.21 20.85 20.21
CA ILE A 160 -13.02 21.86 21.26
C ILE A 160 -14.35 22.55 21.60
N LYS A 161 -15.10 23.00 20.59
CA LYS A 161 -16.34 23.76 20.76
C LYS A 161 -17.51 22.92 21.30
N SER A 162 -17.65 21.69 20.83
CA SER A 162 -18.75 20.77 21.20
C SER A 162 -18.46 19.93 22.43
N ARG A 163 -17.18 19.79 22.82
CA ARG A 163 -16.68 18.83 23.82
C ARG A 163 -16.86 17.35 23.44
N ILE A 164 -17.34 17.07 22.23
CA ILE A 164 -17.47 15.71 21.72
C ILE A 164 -16.15 15.31 21.07
N PRO A 165 -15.59 14.12 21.38
CA PRO A 165 -14.40 13.65 20.72
C PRO A 165 -14.69 13.17 19.29
N PHE A 166 -13.73 13.35 18.38
CA PHE A 166 -13.87 13.04 16.96
C PHE A 166 -12.93 11.93 16.52
N ILE A 167 -13.44 11.06 15.65
CA ILE A 167 -12.63 10.27 14.72
C ILE A 167 -12.63 11.02 13.41
N HIS A 168 -11.47 11.57 13.05
CA HIS A 168 -11.20 12.03 11.70
C HIS A 168 -10.56 10.88 10.93
N PHE A 169 -11.18 10.41 9.85
CA PHE A 169 -10.68 9.27 9.12
C PHE A 169 -10.68 9.44 7.61
N PHE A 170 -9.75 8.75 6.98
CA PHE A 170 -9.53 8.71 5.55
C PHE A 170 -8.94 7.36 5.15
N ASP A 171 -9.08 7.00 3.88
CA ASP A 171 -8.85 5.62 3.46
C ASP A 171 -7.35 5.24 3.51
N GLY A 172 -7.05 4.16 4.24
CA GLY A 172 -5.72 3.58 4.36
C GLY A 172 -5.13 3.23 2.99
N PHE A 173 -3.86 3.55 2.78
CA PHE A 173 -3.17 3.63 1.49
C PHE A 173 -3.82 4.58 0.46
N ARG A 174 -5.08 4.38 0.10
CA ARG A 174 -5.74 5.05 -1.02
C ARG A 174 -5.77 6.57 -0.91
N THR A 175 -5.92 7.11 0.30
CA THR A 175 -5.77 8.54 0.61
C THR A 175 -4.53 8.80 1.43
N SER A 176 -4.29 8.00 2.48
CA SER A 176 -3.17 8.21 3.41
C SER A 176 -1.78 8.23 2.75
N HIS A 177 -1.58 7.47 1.67
CA HIS A 177 -0.31 7.34 0.94
C HIS A 177 -0.38 7.87 -0.50
N GLU A 178 -1.54 8.35 -0.93
CA GLU A 178 -1.65 9.08 -2.19
C GLU A 178 -1.03 10.46 -2.01
N ILE A 179 -0.14 10.84 -2.92
CA ILE A 179 0.48 12.15 -2.94
C ILE A 179 -0.33 13.04 -3.88
N GLN A 180 -0.77 14.20 -3.40
CA GLN A 180 -1.40 15.23 -4.21
C GLN A 180 -0.77 16.60 -3.95
N LYS A 181 -0.95 17.53 -4.90
CA LYS A 181 -0.67 18.95 -4.67
C LYS A 181 -1.90 19.61 -4.07
N ILE A 182 -1.78 20.04 -2.82
CA ILE A 182 -2.87 20.62 -2.02
C ILE A 182 -2.55 22.06 -1.62
N GLU A 183 -3.58 22.81 -1.25
CA GLU A 183 -3.49 24.15 -0.69
C GLU A 183 -3.48 24.10 0.84
N VAL A 184 -2.40 24.62 1.46
CA VAL A 184 -2.15 24.55 2.90
C VAL A 184 -2.30 25.93 3.55
N PRO A 185 -3.34 26.16 4.37
CA PRO A 185 -3.44 27.35 5.22
C PRO A 185 -2.29 27.41 6.24
N GLU A 186 -1.85 28.62 6.57
CA GLU A 186 -0.88 28.83 7.66
C GLU A 186 -1.56 28.68 9.03
N TYR A 187 -0.80 28.23 10.04
CA TYR A 187 -1.35 27.98 11.38
C TYR A 187 -1.96 29.22 12.03
N GLU A 188 -1.41 30.40 11.78
CA GLU A 188 -1.94 31.67 12.30
C GLU A 188 -3.33 32.00 11.76
N GLU A 189 -3.64 31.56 10.54
CA GLU A 189 -4.95 31.75 9.94
C GLU A 189 -5.96 30.76 10.50
N VAL A 190 -5.58 29.50 10.64
CA VAL A 190 -6.41 28.45 11.23
C VAL A 190 -6.68 28.71 12.73
N ALA A 191 -5.72 29.28 13.45
CA ALA A 191 -5.87 29.63 14.86
C ALA A 191 -7.06 30.58 15.12
N LYS A 192 -7.47 31.38 14.13
CA LYS A 192 -8.63 32.29 14.22
C LYS A 192 -9.96 31.56 14.32
N LEU A 193 -10.02 30.28 13.92
CA LEU A 193 -11.21 29.44 14.02
C LEU A 193 -11.40 28.83 15.41
N VAL A 194 -10.38 28.91 16.28
CA VAL A 194 -10.42 28.28 17.60
C VAL A 194 -11.18 29.13 18.59
N ASP A 195 -12.19 28.53 19.22
CA ASP A 195 -12.86 29.11 20.38
C ASP A 195 -11.95 29.00 21.62
N MET A 196 -11.22 30.08 21.90
CA MET A 196 -10.30 30.13 23.05
C MET A 196 -11.02 30.15 24.40
N GLU A 197 -12.30 30.53 24.45
CA GLU A 197 -13.11 30.43 25.67
C GLU A 197 -13.44 28.97 25.96
N ALA A 198 -13.77 28.18 24.93
CA ALA A 198 -13.96 26.74 25.05
C ALA A 198 -12.64 26.03 25.47
N VAL A 199 -11.49 26.43 24.93
CA VAL A 199 -10.18 25.95 25.39
C VAL A 199 -9.98 26.26 26.87
N GLN A 200 -10.22 27.49 27.31
CA GLN A 200 -10.07 27.87 28.71
C GLN A 200 -11.04 27.10 29.62
N THR A 201 -12.27 26.89 29.17
CA THR A 201 -13.27 26.08 29.89
C THR A 201 -12.82 24.63 30.05
N PHE A 202 -12.21 24.04 29.02
CA PHE A 202 -11.60 22.71 29.11
C PHE A 202 -10.49 22.66 30.18
N ARG A 203 -9.60 23.67 30.22
CA ARG A 203 -8.55 23.76 31.26
C ARG A 203 -9.11 23.91 32.66
N ASN A 204 -10.10 24.78 32.84
CA ASN A 204 -10.73 25.01 34.15
C ASN A 204 -11.42 23.75 34.67
N ASN A 205 -11.88 22.89 33.78
CA ASN A 205 -12.49 21.60 34.11
C ASN A 205 -11.47 20.47 34.31
N ALA A 206 -10.16 20.71 34.22
CA ALA A 206 -9.15 19.67 34.42
C ALA A 206 -9.07 19.18 35.87
N LEU A 207 -8.57 17.97 36.07
CA LEU A 207 -8.22 17.47 37.39
C LEU A 207 -7.03 18.28 37.94
N ASN A 208 -7.26 19.02 39.02
CA ASN A 208 -6.25 19.81 39.69
C ASN A 208 -6.48 19.77 41.22
N PRO A 209 -5.45 19.52 42.04
CA PRO A 209 -5.58 19.52 43.51
C PRO A 209 -6.04 20.86 44.10
N GLU A 210 -5.89 21.98 43.39
CA GLU A 210 -6.37 23.30 43.84
C GLU A 210 -7.89 23.46 43.71
N HIS A 211 -8.54 22.68 42.84
CA HIS A 211 -9.99 22.64 42.66
C HIS A 211 -10.45 21.20 42.33
N PRO A 212 -10.34 20.26 43.29
CA PRO A 212 -10.45 18.84 43.01
C PRO A 212 -11.89 18.42 42.71
N VAL A 213 -12.04 17.49 41.78
CA VAL A 213 -13.31 16.82 41.45
C VAL A 213 -13.09 15.32 41.34
N LEU A 214 -14.17 14.55 41.51
CA LEU A 214 -14.19 13.11 41.28
C LEU A 214 -14.84 12.81 39.93
N ARG A 215 -14.23 11.92 39.13
CA ARG A 215 -14.76 11.43 37.85
C ARG A 215 -14.65 9.91 37.75
N GLY A 216 -15.47 9.32 36.88
CA GLY A 216 -15.46 7.86 36.68
C GLY A 216 -15.98 7.07 37.88
N THR A 217 -16.99 7.59 38.59
CA THR A 217 -17.64 6.89 39.71
C THR A 217 -18.32 5.59 39.26
N ALA A 218 -18.49 4.65 40.18
CA ALA A 218 -19.43 3.54 40.01
C ALA A 218 -20.85 4.03 40.34
N GLN A 219 -21.82 3.76 39.47
CA GLN A 219 -23.22 4.16 39.63
C GLN A 219 -24.13 2.93 39.58
N ASN A 220 -25.17 2.92 40.41
CA ASN A 220 -26.20 1.89 40.41
C ASN A 220 -27.26 2.18 39.32
N GLY A 221 -28.20 1.26 39.13
CA GLY A 221 -29.29 1.39 38.17
C GLY A 221 -30.32 2.49 38.50
N ASP A 222 -30.24 3.09 39.69
CA ASP A 222 -31.09 4.20 40.13
C ASP A 222 -30.75 5.53 39.44
N VAL A 223 -29.49 5.76 39.05
CA VAL A 223 -29.03 7.03 38.45
C VAL A 223 -28.22 6.88 37.16
N TYR A 224 -27.71 5.68 36.84
CA TYR A 224 -26.86 5.48 35.66
C TYR A 224 -27.55 5.89 34.36
N PHE A 225 -28.83 5.53 34.18
CA PHE A 225 -29.54 5.82 32.94
C PHE A 225 -29.71 7.34 32.75
N GLN A 226 -30.14 8.05 33.80
CA GLN A 226 -30.28 9.51 33.78
C GLN A 226 -28.93 10.19 33.51
N GLY A 227 -27.85 9.70 34.14
CA GLY A 227 -26.50 10.19 33.90
C GLY A 227 -26.04 9.99 32.46
N ARG A 228 -26.43 8.88 31.82
CA ARG A 228 -26.07 8.57 30.42
C ARG A 228 -26.82 9.43 29.41
N GLU A 229 -28.08 9.76 29.67
CA GLU A 229 -28.93 10.62 28.81
C GLU A 229 -28.63 12.12 28.99
N ALA A 230 -27.99 12.52 30.09
CA ALA A 230 -27.65 13.92 30.35
C ALA A 230 -26.73 14.54 29.28
N SER A 231 -26.02 13.73 28.50
CA SER A 231 -25.16 14.19 27.41
C SER A 231 -25.90 14.54 26.10
N ASN A 232 -27.18 14.21 25.95
CA ASN A 232 -27.86 14.25 24.65
C ASN A 232 -27.77 15.61 23.96
N THR A 233 -27.98 16.70 24.70
CA THR A 233 -27.89 18.07 24.17
C THR A 233 -26.53 18.43 23.56
N PHE A 234 -25.44 17.79 24.02
CA PHE A 234 -24.13 17.99 23.41
C PHE A 234 -24.04 17.32 22.03
N TYR A 235 -24.62 16.13 21.88
CA TYR A 235 -24.64 15.39 20.61
C TYR A 235 -25.60 16.02 19.60
N ASP A 236 -26.79 16.45 20.04
CA ASP A 236 -27.80 17.09 19.19
C ASP A 236 -27.26 18.35 18.52
N ALA A 237 -26.37 19.08 19.19
CA ALA A 237 -25.75 20.30 18.67
C ALA A 237 -24.61 20.04 17.66
N VAL A 238 -24.00 18.84 17.63
CA VAL A 238 -22.81 18.58 16.81
C VAL A 238 -23.04 18.84 15.32
N PRO A 239 -24.11 18.37 14.67
CA PRO A 239 -24.30 18.60 13.23
C PRO A 239 -24.29 20.08 12.84
N ASP A 240 -24.94 20.93 13.63
CA ASP A 240 -24.98 22.38 13.39
C ASP A 240 -23.63 23.04 13.65
N ILE A 241 -22.89 22.61 14.69
CA ILE A 241 -21.54 23.11 14.94
C ILE A 241 -20.59 22.71 13.81
N VAL A 242 -20.73 21.51 13.25
CA VAL A 242 -19.94 21.05 12.08
C VAL A 242 -20.26 21.90 10.85
N GLU A 243 -21.53 22.06 10.50
CA GLU A 243 -21.97 22.91 9.37
C GLU A 243 -21.45 24.34 9.53
N GLN A 244 -21.56 24.91 10.73
CA GLN A 244 -21.07 26.27 11.00
C GLN A 244 -19.54 26.37 10.85
N SER A 245 -18.81 25.39 11.38
CA SER A 245 -17.34 25.36 11.26
C SER A 245 -16.89 25.17 9.80
N MET A 246 -17.63 24.39 9.01
CA MET A 246 -17.39 24.26 7.57
C MET A 246 -17.63 25.58 6.80
N LYS A 247 -18.62 26.39 7.21
CA LYS A 247 -18.84 27.74 6.64
C LYS A 247 -17.71 28.70 6.99
N GLU A 248 -17.28 28.72 8.26
CA GLU A 248 -16.14 29.54 8.70
C GLU A 248 -14.86 29.13 7.97
N TYR A 249 -14.68 27.82 7.72
CA TYR A 249 -13.56 27.31 6.94
C TYR A 249 -13.63 27.73 5.46
N LYS A 250 -14.83 27.79 4.87
CA LYS A 250 -15.06 28.35 3.53
C LYS A 250 -14.70 29.82 3.46
N GLU A 251 -15.01 30.62 4.46
CA GLU A 251 -14.60 32.03 4.51
C GLU A 251 -13.08 32.18 4.52
N LEU A 252 -12.37 31.27 5.20
CA LEU A 252 -10.92 31.26 5.25
C LEU A 252 -10.26 30.81 3.93
N THR A 253 -10.82 29.78 3.29
CA THR A 253 -10.12 29.03 2.24
C THR A 253 -10.79 29.05 0.86
N GLY A 254 -12.06 29.48 0.80
CA GLY A 254 -12.91 29.40 -0.38
C GLY A 254 -13.49 28.01 -0.65
N ARG A 255 -13.09 26.96 0.08
CA ARG A 255 -13.56 25.58 -0.11
C ARG A 255 -14.82 25.30 0.70
N GLU A 256 -15.86 24.81 0.03
CA GLU A 256 -17.17 24.58 0.62
C GLU A 256 -17.42 23.12 0.96
N TYR A 257 -17.75 22.89 2.23
CA TYR A 257 -18.09 21.58 2.78
C TYR A 257 -19.42 21.65 3.52
N HIS A 258 -20.07 20.50 3.64
CA HIS A 258 -21.31 20.30 4.40
C HIS A 258 -21.26 18.92 5.08
N PRO A 259 -22.05 18.65 6.13
CA PRO A 259 -22.17 17.31 6.71
C PRO A 259 -22.46 16.22 5.65
N PHE A 260 -23.32 16.54 4.69
CA PHE A 260 -23.59 15.78 3.48
C PHE A 260 -23.50 16.71 2.27
N GLN A 261 -22.83 16.30 1.20
CA GLN A 261 -22.66 17.12 0.01
C GLN A 261 -23.18 16.39 -1.23
N TYR A 262 -24.06 17.04 -2.00
CA TYR A 262 -24.56 16.53 -3.27
C TYR A 262 -23.71 17.03 -4.44
N TYR A 263 -23.45 16.14 -5.41
CA TYR A 263 -22.83 16.47 -6.70
C TYR A 263 -23.52 15.70 -7.84
N GLY A 264 -23.77 16.37 -8.97
CA GLY A 264 -24.37 15.77 -10.16
C GLY A 264 -25.53 16.57 -10.76
N ALA A 265 -26.37 15.92 -11.56
CA ALA A 265 -27.49 16.57 -12.24
C ALA A 265 -28.50 17.14 -11.23
N ALA A 266 -28.98 18.37 -11.44
CA ALA A 266 -29.97 18.99 -10.53
C ALA A 266 -31.31 18.21 -10.48
N ASP A 267 -31.63 17.50 -11.56
CA ASP A 267 -32.81 16.65 -11.72
C ASP A 267 -32.48 15.15 -11.70
N ALA A 268 -31.42 14.74 -10.98
CA ALA A 268 -31.01 13.35 -10.91
C ALA A 268 -32.14 12.42 -10.43
N GLU A 269 -32.23 11.25 -11.07
CA GLU A 269 -33.18 10.19 -10.71
C GLU A 269 -32.48 9.02 -10.00
N HIS A 270 -31.18 8.85 -10.24
CA HIS A 270 -30.36 7.78 -9.69
C HIS A 270 -29.18 8.35 -8.91
N VAL A 271 -29.12 8.09 -7.61
CA VAL A 271 -28.10 8.66 -6.73
C VAL A 271 -27.31 7.56 -6.04
N ILE A 272 -25.99 7.74 -5.95
CA ILE A 272 -25.13 6.93 -5.09
C ILE A 272 -24.89 7.68 -3.77
N VAL A 273 -24.94 7.00 -2.64
CA VAL A 273 -24.50 7.51 -1.33
C VAL A 273 -23.24 6.76 -0.94
N ALA A 274 -22.15 7.49 -0.67
CA ALA A 274 -20.86 6.88 -0.34
C ALA A 274 -20.05 7.76 0.62
N MET A 275 -18.98 7.18 1.13
CA MET A 275 -18.03 7.81 2.04
C MET A 275 -16.59 7.37 1.69
N GLY A 276 -15.61 8.20 2.05
CA GLY A 276 -14.20 7.95 1.75
C GLY A 276 -13.82 8.26 0.30
N SER A 277 -12.69 7.72 -0.15
CA SER A 277 -12.07 8.10 -1.42
C SER A 277 -12.88 7.76 -2.65
N MET A 278 -13.85 6.85 -2.52
CA MET A 278 -14.71 6.48 -3.64
C MET A 278 -15.58 7.64 -4.14
N CYS A 279 -15.85 8.63 -3.28
CA CYS A 279 -16.61 9.81 -3.66
C CYS A 279 -15.98 10.53 -4.85
N ASP A 280 -14.65 10.70 -4.89
CA ASP A 280 -13.94 11.32 -6.02
C ASP A 280 -14.10 10.51 -7.32
N THR A 281 -13.94 9.17 -7.26
CA THR A 281 -14.16 8.30 -8.42
C THR A 281 -15.61 8.36 -8.92
N ILE A 282 -16.58 8.45 -8.02
CA ILE A 282 -17.99 8.58 -8.38
C ILE A 282 -18.25 9.94 -9.01
N GLU A 283 -17.74 11.05 -8.46
CA GLU A 283 -17.87 12.38 -9.06
C GLU A 283 -17.30 12.42 -10.47
N GLU A 284 -16.10 11.87 -10.69
CA GLU A 284 -15.48 11.79 -12.01
C GLU A 284 -16.33 10.96 -12.99
N THR A 285 -16.97 9.89 -12.52
CA THR A 285 -17.90 9.08 -13.32
C THR A 285 -19.22 9.82 -13.60
N VAL A 286 -19.73 10.58 -12.62
CA VAL A 286 -20.93 11.42 -12.77
C VAL A 286 -20.69 12.47 -13.85
N ASP A 287 -19.53 13.14 -13.87
CA ASP A 287 -19.18 14.09 -14.95
C ASP A 287 -19.25 13.44 -16.33
N TYR A 288 -18.66 12.25 -16.46
CA TYR A 288 -18.68 11.49 -17.71
C TYR A 288 -20.11 11.13 -18.17
N LEU A 289 -20.98 10.76 -17.24
CA LEU A 289 -22.36 10.35 -17.53
C LEU A 289 -23.29 11.55 -17.76
N VAL A 290 -23.20 12.60 -16.96
CA VAL A 290 -23.98 13.83 -17.12
C VAL A 290 -23.67 14.50 -18.46
N ALA A 291 -22.41 14.50 -18.89
CA ALA A 291 -22.02 14.96 -20.23
C ALA A 291 -22.70 14.19 -21.38
N ARG A 292 -23.24 12.99 -21.10
CA ARG A 292 -24.02 12.14 -22.03
C ARG A 292 -25.54 12.23 -21.81
N GLY A 293 -25.99 13.17 -20.98
CA GLY A 293 -27.42 13.40 -20.71
C GLY A 293 -28.02 12.49 -19.64
N GLU A 294 -27.19 11.78 -18.88
CA GLU A 294 -27.65 10.88 -17.81
C GLU A 294 -28.03 11.66 -16.55
N LYS A 295 -29.15 11.28 -15.92
CA LYS A 295 -29.69 11.93 -14.70
C LYS A 295 -29.15 11.27 -13.43
N VAL A 296 -27.85 11.39 -13.22
CA VAL A 296 -27.14 10.74 -12.10
C VAL A 296 -26.53 11.75 -11.16
N GLY A 297 -26.33 11.33 -9.91
CA GLY A 297 -25.60 12.12 -8.91
C GLY A 297 -25.06 11.27 -7.77
N VAL A 298 -24.38 11.93 -6.84
CA VAL A 298 -23.77 11.34 -5.65
C VAL A 298 -24.00 12.22 -4.44
N ILE A 299 -24.28 11.60 -3.28
CA ILE A 299 -24.22 12.24 -1.98
C ILE A 299 -22.99 11.71 -1.26
N LYS A 300 -22.09 12.61 -0.93
CA LYS A 300 -20.87 12.37 -0.18
C LYS A 300 -21.15 12.59 1.31
N VAL A 301 -20.78 11.62 2.13
CA VAL A 301 -20.92 11.69 3.59
C VAL A 301 -19.61 12.18 4.19
N HIS A 302 -19.60 13.38 4.76
CA HIS A 302 -18.49 13.85 5.59
C HIS A 302 -18.77 13.51 7.05
N LEU A 303 -19.88 13.97 7.61
CA LEU A 303 -20.26 13.67 8.99
C LEU A 303 -21.13 12.40 9.04
N TYR A 304 -20.50 11.27 9.36
CA TYR A 304 -21.22 9.99 9.52
C TYR A 304 -21.86 9.86 10.90
N ARG A 305 -21.22 10.40 11.94
CA ARG A 305 -21.77 10.43 13.31
C ARG A 305 -21.53 11.80 13.97
N PRO A 306 -22.53 12.37 14.66
CA PRO A 306 -23.95 11.99 14.64
C PRO A 306 -24.56 12.09 13.24
N PHE A 307 -25.44 11.14 12.89
CA PHE A 307 -26.04 11.09 11.56
C PHE A 307 -27.26 12.02 11.51
N SER A 308 -27.19 13.11 10.74
CA SER A 308 -28.29 14.08 10.65
C SER A 308 -29.17 13.84 9.43
N SER A 309 -30.41 13.40 9.67
CA SER A 309 -31.45 13.28 8.64
C SER A 309 -31.72 14.62 7.95
N ASP A 310 -31.73 15.71 8.72
CA ASP A 310 -32.10 17.04 8.23
C ASP A 310 -31.09 17.54 7.20
N TYR A 311 -29.80 17.44 7.49
CA TYR A 311 -28.74 17.81 6.54
C TYR A 311 -28.71 16.86 5.33
N PHE A 312 -29.02 15.57 5.50
CA PHE A 312 -29.14 14.64 4.38
C PHE A 312 -30.28 15.02 3.43
N PHE A 313 -31.50 15.22 3.95
CA PHE A 313 -32.67 15.56 3.14
C PHE A 313 -32.61 16.97 2.54
N LYS A 314 -31.80 17.86 3.12
CA LYS A 314 -31.52 19.20 2.58
C LYS A 314 -30.80 19.13 1.23
N VAL A 315 -29.90 18.16 1.05
CA VAL A 315 -29.09 18.03 -0.19
C VAL A 315 -29.66 17.03 -1.19
N LEU A 316 -30.58 16.15 -0.78
CA LEU A 316 -31.19 15.15 -1.65
C LEU A 316 -32.13 15.79 -2.70
N PRO A 317 -31.89 15.59 -4.02
CA PRO A 317 -32.81 16.04 -5.05
C PRO A 317 -34.19 15.38 -4.92
N LYS A 318 -35.27 16.16 -5.10
CA LYS A 318 -36.65 15.66 -4.98
C LYS A 318 -37.06 14.69 -6.11
N THR A 319 -36.29 14.65 -7.20
CA THR A 319 -36.50 13.80 -8.38
C THR A 319 -35.98 12.37 -8.22
N VAL A 320 -35.28 12.07 -7.12
CA VAL A 320 -34.64 10.77 -6.90
C VAL A 320 -35.67 9.64 -6.84
N LYS A 321 -35.45 8.60 -7.65
CA LYS A 321 -36.27 7.39 -7.73
C LYS A 321 -35.55 6.18 -7.15
N THR A 322 -34.23 6.12 -7.26
CA THR A 322 -33.42 4.98 -6.79
C THR A 322 -32.12 5.46 -6.16
N ILE A 323 -31.70 4.79 -5.10
CA ILE A 323 -30.47 5.07 -4.35
C ILE A 323 -29.65 3.79 -4.22
N ALA A 324 -28.36 3.85 -4.54
CA ALA A 324 -27.39 2.82 -4.14
C ALA A 324 -26.54 3.36 -2.99
N VAL A 325 -26.44 2.61 -1.91
CA VAL A 325 -25.56 2.94 -0.79
C VAL A 325 -24.35 2.03 -0.86
N LEU A 326 -23.15 2.61 -0.91
CA LEU A 326 -21.90 1.89 -1.03
C LEU A 326 -21.13 1.90 0.28
N ASP A 327 -21.01 0.72 0.88
CA ASP A 327 -20.29 0.50 2.13
C ASP A 327 -18.92 -0.11 1.85
N ARG A 328 -17.88 0.47 2.44
CA ARG A 328 -16.51 -0.04 2.38
C ARG A 328 -16.21 -0.99 3.55
N THR A 329 -17.16 -1.83 3.91
CA THR A 329 -17.05 -2.79 5.02
C THR A 329 -17.87 -4.05 4.73
N LYS A 330 -17.76 -5.07 5.59
CA LYS A 330 -18.64 -6.23 5.58
C LYS A 330 -18.97 -6.60 7.04
N GLU A 331 -20.26 -6.68 7.35
CA GLU A 331 -20.76 -7.23 8.63
C GLU A 331 -21.42 -8.59 8.37
N PRO A 332 -20.70 -9.73 8.53
CA PRO A 332 -21.26 -11.04 8.24
C PRO A 332 -22.49 -11.34 9.10
N GLY A 333 -23.61 -11.70 8.44
CA GLY A 333 -24.87 -12.02 9.12
C GLY A 333 -25.76 -10.81 9.45
N ALA A 334 -25.30 -9.58 9.23
CA ALA A 334 -26.13 -8.41 9.34
C ALA A 334 -27.18 -8.34 8.21
N THR A 335 -28.28 -7.63 8.45
CA THR A 335 -29.33 -7.40 7.44
C THR A 335 -28.90 -6.38 6.36
N GLY A 336 -27.76 -5.74 6.55
CA GLY A 336 -27.10 -4.84 5.63
C GLY A 336 -25.94 -4.12 6.32
N GLU A 337 -25.11 -3.42 5.54
CA GLU A 337 -23.97 -2.68 6.06
C GLU A 337 -24.36 -1.34 6.73
N PRO A 338 -23.49 -0.74 7.58
CA PRO A 338 -23.87 0.36 8.46
C PRO A 338 -24.47 1.59 7.76
N LEU A 339 -23.84 2.09 6.69
CA LEU A 339 -24.34 3.28 6.00
C LEU A 339 -25.65 2.97 5.28
N TYR A 340 -25.76 1.80 4.64
CA TYR A 340 -27.00 1.33 4.04
C TYR A 340 -28.16 1.26 5.06
N LEU A 341 -27.91 0.76 6.27
CA LEU A 341 -28.93 0.69 7.32
C LEU A 341 -29.36 2.08 7.80
N ASP A 342 -28.40 3.00 8.03
CA ASP A 342 -28.72 4.38 8.43
C ASP A 342 -29.55 5.10 7.37
N ILE A 343 -29.22 4.91 6.08
CA ILE A 343 -30.00 5.48 4.98
C ILE A 343 -31.41 4.86 4.95
N LYS A 344 -31.56 3.55 5.13
CA LYS A 344 -32.91 2.97 5.18
C LYS A 344 -33.75 3.48 6.34
N ASP A 345 -33.13 3.69 7.49
CA ASP A 345 -33.79 4.18 8.69
C ASP A 345 -34.39 5.58 8.48
N ILE A 346 -33.60 6.54 8.00
CA ILE A 346 -34.09 7.92 7.78
C ILE A 346 -35.22 7.99 6.73
N PHE A 347 -35.26 7.06 5.77
CA PHE A 347 -36.31 7.01 4.75
C PHE A 347 -37.59 6.29 5.23
N TYR A 348 -37.55 5.59 6.37
CA TYR A 348 -38.70 4.87 6.90
C TYR A 348 -39.88 5.80 7.17
N THR A 349 -39.61 6.98 7.73
CA THR A 349 -40.61 8.01 8.06
C THR A 349 -40.77 9.09 6.99
N SER A 350 -39.91 9.11 5.95
CA SER A 350 -39.98 10.08 4.84
C SER A 350 -41.14 9.79 3.87
N ASP A 351 -41.75 10.84 3.32
CA ASP A 351 -42.73 10.75 2.22
C ASP A 351 -42.10 10.34 0.89
N LEU A 352 -40.82 10.65 0.68
CA LEU A 352 -40.04 10.14 -0.45
C LEU A 352 -39.75 8.66 -0.20
N LYS A 353 -40.14 7.79 -1.15
CA LYS A 353 -39.94 6.33 -1.10
C LYS A 353 -39.15 5.82 -2.32
N PRO A 354 -37.87 6.23 -2.49
CA PRO A 354 -37.04 5.66 -3.55
C PRO A 354 -36.75 4.19 -3.29
N VAL A 355 -36.39 3.44 -4.34
CA VAL A 355 -35.82 2.10 -4.17
C VAL A 355 -34.40 2.24 -3.65
N ILE A 356 -34.11 1.66 -2.47
CA ILE A 356 -32.80 1.74 -1.83
C ILE A 356 -32.13 0.36 -1.87
N VAL A 357 -30.96 0.27 -2.50
CA VAL A 357 -30.13 -0.93 -2.54
C VAL A 357 -28.76 -0.67 -1.90
N GLY A 358 -28.19 -1.68 -1.25
CA GLY A 358 -26.87 -1.65 -0.64
C GLY A 358 -25.87 -2.46 -1.46
N GLY A 359 -24.62 -2.00 -1.50
CA GLY A 359 -23.52 -2.70 -2.14
C GLY A 359 -22.21 -2.51 -1.38
N ARG A 360 -21.32 -3.50 -1.50
CA ARG A 360 -19.98 -3.47 -0.91
C ARG A 360 -18.90 -3.27 -1.97
N TYR A 361 -17.84 -2.57 -1.59
CA TYR A 361 -16.71 -2.31 -2.47
C TYR A 361 -15.39 -2.19 -1.69
N GLY A 362 -14.26 -2.22 -2.39
CA GLY A 362 -12.99 -1.67 -1.91
C GLY A 362 -12.38 -2.29 -0.64
N LEU A 363 -12.84 -3.48 -0.22
CA LEU A 363 -12.31 -4.18 0.95
C LEU A 363 -10.82 -4.50 0.77
N GLY A 364 -10.01 -4.25 1.79
CA GLY A 364 -8.56 -4.43 1.71
C GLY A 364 -7.90 -3.70 0.53
N SER A 365 -8.35 -2.48 0.21
CA SER A 365 -7.93 -1.69 -0.96
C SER A 365 -8.06 -2.39 -2.31
N LYS A 366 -9.08 -3.24 -2.49
CA LYS A 366 -9.50 -3.67 -3.83
C LYS A 366 -9.70 -2.45 -4.73
N ASP A 367 -9.04 -2.42 -5.90
CA ASP A 367 -9.13 -1.28 -6.81
C ASP A 367 -10.57 -1.10 -7.29
N THR A 368 -11.09 0.12 -7.18
CA THR A 368 -12.48 0.43 -7.50
C THR A 368 -12.50 1.51 -8.57
N THR A 369 -12.88 1.12 -9.79
CA THR A 369 -12.70 1.92 -11.00
C THR A 369 -14.01 2.63 -11.42
N PRO A 370 -13.92 3.64 -12.30
CA PRO A 370 -15.10 4.27 -12.92
C PRO A 370 -16.04 3.29 -13.63
N SER A 371 -15.48 2.26 -14.28
CA SER A 371 -16.26 1.19 -14.91
C SER A 371 -17.14 0.43 -13.91
N GLN A 372 -16.63 0.17 -12.71
CA GLN A 372 -17.42 -0.47 -11.65
C GLN A 372 -18.51 0.45 -11.12
N VAL A 373 -18.26 1.77 -11.04
CA VAL A 373 -19.30 2.78 -10.72
C VAL A 373 -20.39 2.80 -11.79
N LEU A 374 -20.01 2.72 -13.06
CA LEU A 374 -20.96 2.61 -14.16
C LEU A 374 -21.88 1.38 -13.97
N SER A 375 -21.34 0.23 -13.57
CA SER A 375 -22.16 -0.96 -13.25
C SER A 375 -23.16 -0.70 -12.12
N VAL A 376 -22.83 0.12 -11.12
CA VAL A 376 -23.78 0.53 -10.06
C VAL A 376 -24.91 1.38 -10.63
N TYR A 377 -24.61 2.38 -11.47
CA TYR A 377 -25.66 3.18 -12.11
C TYR A 377 -26.51 2.36 -13.09
N LYS A 378 -25.92 1.41 -13.82
CA LYS A 378 -26.66 0.44 -14.65
C LYS A 378 -27.60 -0.41 -13.79
N ASN A 379 -27.16 -0.87 -12.62
CA ASN A 379 -28.00 -1.57 -11.66
C ASN A 379 -29.17 -0.71 -11.14
N LEU A 380 -28.92 0.56 -10.82
CA LEU A 380 -29.97 1.50 -10.39
C LEU A 380 -31.04 1.77 -11.46
N LYS A 381 -30.67 1.69 -12.73
CA LYS A 381 -31.60 1.85 -13.86
C LYS A 381 -32.35 0.56 -14.21
N ALA A 382 -31.94 -0.58 -13.67
CA ALA A 382 -32.61 -1.84 -13.93
C ALA A 382 -34.03 -1.84 -13.36
N LYS A 383 -34.95 -2.58 -13.99
CA LYS A 383 -36.34 -2.73 -13.52
C LYS A 383 -36.43 -3.28 -12.08
N SER A 384 -35.47 -4.13 -11.71
CA SER A 384 -35.34 -4.71 -10.37
C SER A 384 -33.87 -4.65 -9.96
N PRO A 385 -33.42 -3.52 -9.39
CA PRO A 385 -32.03 -3.37 -8.96
C PRO A 385 -31.62 -4.48 -7.98
N LYS A 386 -30.45 -5.10 -8.21
CA LYS A 386 -29.87 -6.08 -7.28
C LYS A 386 -29.53 -5.36 -5.97
N ASN A 387 -29.96 -5.93 -4.85
CA ASN A 387 -29.60 -5.50 -3.51
C ASN A 387 -28.54 -6.43 -2.91
N GLY A 388 -27.76 -5.95 -1.95
CA GLY A 388 -26.70 -6.72 -1.27
C GLY A 388 -25.55 -7.11 -2.19
N PHE A 389 -25.29 -6.29 -3.23
CA PHE A 389 -24.35 -6.61 -4.29
C PHE A 389 -22.89 -6.35 -3.89
N THR A 390 -21.95 -6.79 -4.74
CA THR A 390 -20.52 -6.46 -4.65
C THR A 390 -20.02 -5.89 -5.98
N ILE A 391 -18.96 -5.10 -5.95
CA ILE A 391 -18.21 -4.65 -7.14
C ILE A 391 -16.72 -4.90 -6.97
N GLY A 392 -16.00 -5.07 -8.08
CA GLY A 392 -14.55 -5.31 -8.10
C GLY A 392 -14.12 -6.76 -7.82
N ILE A 393 -15.06 -7.71 -7.80
CA ILE A 393 -14.79 -9.15 -7.68
C ILE A 393 -15.73 -9.95 -8.59
N VAL A 394 -15.37 -11.21 -8.86
CA VAL A 394 -16.26 -12.19 -9.49
C VAL A 394 -16.78 -13.12 -8.41
N ASP A 395 -18.01 -12.91 -7.96
CA ASP A 395 -18.69 -13.80 -7.02
C ASP A 395 -19.56 -14.82 -7.79
N ASP A 396 -18.93 -15.93 -8.14
CA ASP A 396 -19.54 -17.06 -8.84
C ASP A 396 -20.20 -18.08 -7.90
N ILE A 397 -20.22 -17.82 -6.58
CA ILE A 397 -20.81 -18.69 -5.57
C ILE A 397 -22.15 -18.15 -5.08
N THR A 398 -22.17 -16.91 -4.58
CA THR A 398 -23.39 -16.25 -4.08
C THR A 398 -23.99 -15.28 -5.08
N HIS A 399 -23.36 -15.09 -6.24
CA HIS A 399 -23.85 -14.27 -7.35
C HIS A 399 -24.19 -12.83 -6.94
N THR A 400 -23.48 -12.28 -5.96
CA THR A 400 -23.69 -10.92 -5.47
C THR A 400 -23.01 -9.88 -6.36
N SER A 401 -21.96 -10.24 -7.11
CA SER A 401 -21.22 -9.29 -7.91
C SER A 401 -22.06 -8.70 -9.06
N LEU A 402 -21.83 -7.43 -9.36
CA LEU A 402 -22.31 -6.79 -10.59
C LEU A 402 -21.32 -7.06 -11.72
N VAL A 403 -21.83 -7.19 -12.94
CA VAL A 403 -21.00 -7.40 -14.14
C VAL A 403 -20.40 -6.07 -14.58
N GLU A 404 -19.10 -6.07 -14.85
CA GLU A 404 -18.37 -4.97 -15.50
C GLU A 404 -18.30 -5.29 -17.01
N ASP A 405 -19.25 -4.75 -17.77
CA ASP A 405 -19.43 -5.01 -19.20
C ASP A 405 -18.74 -3.99 -20.12
N GLU A 406 -18.45 -2.80 -19.59
CA GLU A 406 -17.92 -1.65 -20.34
C GLU A 406 -16.76 -1.02 -19.58
N ILE A 407 -15.62 -0.84 -20.27
CA ILE A 407 -14.44 -0.19 -19.72
C ILE A 407 -14.41 1.27 -20.17
N ILE A 408 -14.43 2.20 -19.21
CA ILE A 408 -14.41 3.64 -19.47
C ILE A 408 -13.12 4.31 -18.92
N ASP A 409 -12.65 5.36 -19.59
CA ASP A 409 -11.59 6.25 -19.12
C ASP A 409 -12.21 7.63 -18.83
N THR A 410 -12.37 7.95 -17.55
CA THR A 410 -13.02 9.18 -17.08
C THR A 410 -12.03 10.24 -16.62
N ALA A 411 -10.72 9.94 -16.65
CA ALA A 411 -9.70 10.90 -16.25
C ALA A 411 -9.82 12.19 -17.10
N PRO A 412 -9.68 13.39 -16.50
CA PRO A 412 -9.86 14.63 -17.24
C PRO A 412 -8.99 14.73 -18.49
N GLU A 413 -9.58 15.24 -19.58
CA GLU A 413 -8.86 15.41 -20.85
C GLU A 413 -7.56 16.21 -20.66
N GLY A 414 -6.48 15.73 -21.28
CA GLY A 414 -5.14 16.32 -21.16
C GLY A 414 -4.32 15.81 -19.96
N THR A 415 -4.87 14.89 -19.15
CA THR A 415 -4.10 14.22 -18.09
C THR A 415 -3.07 13.26 -18.69
N ILE A 416 -1.82 13.41 -18.27
CA ILE A 416 -0.71 12.50 -18.60
C ILE A 416 -0.63 11.46 -17.49
N SER A 417 -0.85 10.19 -17.84
CA SER A 417 -0.78 9.06 -16.91
C SER A 417 0.46 8.21 -17.17
N CYS A 418 1.19 7.86 -16.11
CA CYS A 418 2.44 7.10 -16.20
C CYS A 418 2.42 5.90 -15.25
N LYS A 419 3.03 4.78 -15.67
CA LYS A 419 3.29 3.62 -14.82
C LYS A 419 4.77 3.26 -14.79
N PHE A 420 5.26 2.93 -13.61
CA PHE A 420 6.66 2.54 -13.41
C PHE A 420 6.72 1.21 -12.68
N TRP A 421 7.31 0.22 -13.33
CA TRP A 421 7.55 -1.10 -12.77
C TRP A 421 8.96 -1.13 -12.19
N GLY A 422 9.05 -1.22 -10.87
CA GLY A 422 10.28 -1.25 -10.09
C GLY A 422 10.43 -2.52 -9.24
N LEU A 423 11.63 -2.69 -8.71
CA LEU A 423 11.97 -3.71 -7.73
C LEU A 423 12.14 -3.07 -6.36
N GLY A 424 11.59 -3.66 -5.30
CA GLY A 424 11.74 -3.16 -3.94
C GLY A 424 13.21 -2.93 -3.58
N SER A 425 13.55 -1.68 -3.24
CA SER A 425 14.90 -1.16 -2.97
C SER A 425 15.77 -0.76 -4.18
N ASP A 426 15.23 -0.71 -5.41
CA ASP A 426 15.94 -0.19 -6.59
C ASP A 426 15.98 1.35 -6.68
N GLY A 427 15.14 2.02 -5.87
CA GLY A 427 15.02 3.49 -5.82
C GLY A 427 13.96 4.10 -6.75
N THR A 428 13.19 3.29 -7.49
CA THR A 428 12.13 3.74 -8.42
C THR A 428 11.06 4.55 -7.71
N VAL A 429 10.51 4.04 -6.59
CA VAL A 429 9.49 4.76 -5.80
C VAL A 429 10.01 6.10 -5.29
N GLY A 430 11.24 6.13 -4.78
CA GLY A 430 11.86 7.36 -4.28
C GLY A 430 12.04 8.41 -5.38
N ALA A 431 12.53 7.99 -6.55
CA ALA A 431 12.65 8.84 -7.72
C ALA A 431 11.28 9.39 -8.18
N ASN A 432 10.24 8.55 -8.17
CA ASN A 432 8.89 8.97 -8.55
C ASN A 432 8.27 9.94 -7.54
N LYS A 433 8.45 9.73 -6.23
CA LYS A 433 8.04 10.71 -5.19
C LYS A 433 8.75 12.05 -5.41
N GLN A 434 10.03 12.03 -5.74
CA GLN A 434 10.80 13.23 -6.03
C GLN A 434 10.33 13.91 -7.32
N ALA A 435 10.08 13.16 -8.39
CA ALA A 435 9.59 13.69 -9.65
C ALA A 435 8.22 14.38 -9.48
N ILE A 436 7.32 13.76 -8.70
CA ILE A 436 6.02 14.33 -8.32
C ILE A 436 6.19 15.66 -7.57
N LYS A 437 7.09 15.72 -6.58
CA LYS A 437 7.37 16.96 -5.85
C LYS A 437 7.97 18.05 -6.74
N ILE A 438 8.94 17.69 -7.60
CA ILE A 438 9.52 18.65 -8.56
C ILE A 438 8.44 19.24 -9.47
N ILE A 439 7.60 18.39 -10.07
CA ILE A 439 6.55 18.86 -10.99
C ILE A 439 5.49 19.65 -10.23
N GLY A 440 5.08 19.19 -9.04
CA GLY A 440 4.10 19.87 -8.21
C GLY A 440 4.54 21.24 -7.71
N ASP A 441 5.78 21.34 -7.22
CA ASP A 441 6.31 22.57 -6.60
C ASP A 441 6.73 23.62 -7.63
N HIS A 442 7.17 23.21 -8.82
CA HIS A 442 7.71 24.12 -9.85
C HIS A 442 6.76 24.41 -11.02
N THR A 443 5.59 23.77 -11.08
CA THR A 443 4.60 24.02 -12.15
C THR A 443 3.22 24.37 -11.61
N LYS A 444 2.31 24.75 -12.50
CA LYS A 444 0.88 24.93 -12.17
C LYS A 444 0.05 23.65 -12.34
N LEU A 445 0.68 22.53 -12.67
CA LEU A 445 -0.04 21.27 -12.85
C LEU A 445 -0.53 20.73 -11.50
N PHE A 446 -1.68 20.09 -11.54
CA PHE A 446 -2.09 19.15 -10.51
C PHE A 446 -1.30 17.86 -10.71
N VAL A 447 -0.89 17.26 -9.60
CA VAL A 447 -0.11 16.03 -9.58
C VAL A 447 -0.78 15.04 -8.66
N GLN A 448 -0.73 13.77 -9.03
CA GLN A 448 -1.19 12.66 -8.21
C GLN A 448 -0.18 11.52 -8.32
N ALA A 449 0.17 10.90 -7.20
CA ALA A 449 0.92 9.65 -7.20
C ALA A 449 0.39 8.65 -6.20
N TYR A 450 0.31 7.40 -6.64
CA TYR A 450 0.02 6.25 -5.81
C TYR A 450 1.06 5.15 -6.07
N PHE A 451 1.44 4.42 -5.02
CA PHE A 451 2.45 3.38 -5.08
C PHE A 451 1.86 2.06 -4.60
N GLN A 452 1.72 1.11 -5.51
CA GLN A 452 1.35 -0.26 -5.19
C GLN A 452 2.61 -1.03 -4.79
N TYR A 453 2.62 -1.52 -3.54
CA TYR A 453 3.73 -2.32 -2.99
C TYR A 453 3.33 -3.78 -2.87
N ASP A 454 4.31 -4.66 -3.03
CA ASP A 454 4.23 -6.05 -2.61
C ASP A 454 4.33 -6.16 -1.08
N SER A 455 3.74 -7.22 -0.52
CA SER A 455 3.92 -7.66 0.86
C SER A 455 5.37 -8.05 1.20
N LYS A 456 6.19 -8.40 0.19
CA LYS A 456 7.60 -8.77 0.35
C LYS A 456 8.44 -7.54 0.73
N LYS A 457 9.02 -7.54 1.94
CA LYS A 457 9.85 -6.43 2.50
C LYS A 457 11.01 -6.00 1.58
N SER A 458 11.59 -6.90 0.80
CA SER A 458 12.66 -6.58 -0.15
C SER A 458 12.61 -7.45 -1.39
N GLY A 459 12.96 -6.86 -2.54
CA GLY A 459 12.89 -7.52 -3.85
C GLY A 459 11.47 -7.91 -4.28
N GLY A 460 10.43 -7.37 -3.64
CA GLY A 460 9.06 -7.44 -4.13
C GLY A 460 8.86 -6.49 -5.31
N ILE A 461 7.73 -6.62 -6.01
CA ILE A 461 7.38 -5.71 -7.09
C ILE A 461 6.87 -4.37 -6.53
N THR A 462 7.16 -3.27 -7.23
CA THR A 462 6.53 -1.97 -6.96
C THR A 462 5.99 -1.40 -8.25
N ILE A 463 4.73 -0.96 -8.25
CA ILE A 463 4.11 -0.28 -9.40
C ILE A 463 3.75 1.14 -8.96
N SER A 464 4.39 2.13 -9.58
CA SER A 464 4.05 3.54 -9.33
C SER A 464 3.07 4.02 -10.38
N HIS A 465 1.97 4.63 -9.94
CA HIS A 465 0.94 5.25 -10.77
C HIS A 465 1.02 6.76 -10.58
N LEU A 466 1.37 7.48 -11.64
CA LEU A 466 1.51 8.94 -11.61
C LEU A 466 0.53 9.56 -12.60
N ARG A 467 -0.09 10.67 -12.22
CA ARG A 467 -0.93 11.49 -13.10
C ARG A 467 -0.53 12.96 -12.98
N PHE A 468 -0.54 13.67 -14.10
CA PHE A 468 -0.27 15.10 -14.18
C PHE A 468 -1.29 15.76 -15.09
N GLY A 469 -1.88 16.88 -14.66
CA GLY A 469 -2.96 17.52 -15.42
C GLY A 469 -3.09 19.00 -15.14
N LYS A 470 -3.74 19.73 -16.07
CA LYS A 470 -4.11 21.14 -15.86
C LYS A 470 -5.39 21.29 -15.04
N LYS A 471 -6.21 20.24 -15.01
CA LYS A 471 -7.42 20.12 -14.19
C LYS A 471 -7.09 19.32 -12.94
N GLU A 472 -7.91 19.51 -11.91
CA GLU A 472 -7.86 18.70 -10.69
C GLU A 472 -8.00 17.22 -11.02
N ILE A 473 -7.26 16.36 -10.29
CA ILE A 473 -7.21 14.91 -10.53
C ILE A 473 -8.00 14.22 -9.41
N ARG A 474 -9.15 13.63 -9.76
CA ARG A 474 -10.07 12.94 -8.84
C ARG A 474 -10.10 11.44 -9.12
N SER A 475 -8.91 10.87 -9.33
CA SER A 475 -8.77 9.51 -9.84
C SER A 475 -8.12 8.57 -8.80
N PRO A 476 -8.71 8.32 -7.61
CA PRO A 476 -8.14 7.44 -6.58
C PRO A 476 -8.33 5.95 -6.91
N TYR A 477 -7.87 5.56 -8.10
CA TYR A 477 -7.83 4.21 -8.64
C TYR A 477 -6.57 4.04 -9.50
N TYR A 478 -6.19 2.80 -9.80
CA TYR A 478 -4.99 2.54 -10.60
C TYR A 478 -5.08 3.14 -12.01
N VAL A 479 -3.93 3.47 -12.60
CA VAL A 479 -3.88 3.98 -13.98
C VAL A 479 -4.32 2.88 -14.95
N THR A 480 -5.47 3.07 -15.59
CA THR A 480 -6.05 2.17 -16.60
C THR A 480 -5.55 2.51 -18.01
N GLY A 481 -5.54 3.79 -18.39
CA GLY A 481 -4.99 4.29 -19.65
C GLY A 481 -3.67 5.03 -19.47
N THR A 482 -2.58 4.50 -20.01
CA THR A 482 -1.22 4.99 -19.76
C THR A 482 -0.57 5.64 -20.98
N ASN A 483 0.05 6.80 -20.82
CA ASN A 483 0.84 7.48 -21.86
C ASN A 483 2.31 7.04 -21.88
N TYR A 484 2.85 6.70 -20.71
CA TYR A 484 4.25 6.33 -20.51
C TYR A 484 4.39 5.15 -19.54
N ILE A 485 5.06 4.09 -19.96
CA ILE A 485 5.43 2.96 -19.11
C ILE A 485 6.95 2.83 -19.07
N ALA A 486 7.51 2.73 -17.87
CA ALA A 486 8.90 2.34 -17.67
C ALA A 486 9.01 1.04 -16.90
N CYS A 487 9.92 0.17 -17.33
CA CYS A 487 10.28 -1.04 -16.61
C CYS A 487 11.76 -0.96 -16.20
N ALA A 488 12.02 -0.89 -14.90
CA ALA A 488 13.37 -0.77 -14.35
C ALA A 488 14.11 -2.11 -14.24
N ASN A 489 13.44 -3.24 -14.50
CA ASN A 489 14.02 -4.58 -14.33
C ASN A 489 13.69 -5.50 -15.52
N GLN A 490 14.70 -5.86 -16.30
CA GLN A 490 14.55 -6.74 -17.48
C GLN A 490 13.88 -8.09 -17.18
N THR A 491 13.99 -8.64 -15.98
CA THR A 491 13.40 -9.96 -15.64
C THR A 491 11.87 -9.93 -15.66
N TYR A 492 11.26 -8.76 -15.56
CA TYR A 492 9.81 -8.58 -15.55
C TYR A 492 9.17 -8.81 -16.91
N VAL A 493 9.94 -8.70 -18.00
CA VAL A 493 9.50 -8.93 -19.38
C VAL A 493 8.85 -10.31 -19.56
N TYR A 494 9.29 -11.32 -18.79
CA TYR A 494 8.79 -12.69 -18.88
C TYR A 494 7.75 -13.05 -17.82
N LYS A 495 7.44 -12.13 -16.90
CA LYS A 495 6.64 -12.42 -15.71
C LYS A 495 5.33 -11.66 -15.64
N TYR A 496 5.30 -10.46 -16.21
CA TYR A 496 4.18 -9.54 -16.07
C TYR A 496 3.75 -9.01 -17.43
N ASP A 497 2.46 -8.73 -17.58
CA ASP A 497 1.95 -7.94 -18.70
C ASP A 497 2.28 -6.44 -18.49
N LEU A 498 3.53 -6.08 -18.78
CA LEU A 498 4.05 -4.73 -18.59
C LEU A 498 3.29 -3.67 -19.41
N LEU A 499 2.74 -4.06 -20.57
CA LEU A 499 2.14 -3.14 -21.54
C LEU A 499 0.61 -3.02 -21.38
N LYS A 500 -0.01 -3.77 -20.46
CA LYS A 500 -1.44 -3.69 -20.13
C LYS A 500 -1.85 -2.23 -19.95
N GLY A 501 -2.78 -1.75 -20.77
CA GLY A 501 -3.32 -0.38 -20.69
C GLY A 501 -2.43 0.73 -21.28
N LEU A 502 -1.34 0.43 -22.00
CA LEU A 502 -0.60 1.43 -22.76
C LEU A 502 -1.43 1.94 -23.94
N LYS A 503 -1.62 3.26 -24.05
CA LYS A 503 -2.36 3.88 -25.16
C LYS A 503 -1.58 3.74 -26.47
N LYS A 504 -2.30 3.77 -27.61
CA LYS A 504 -1.70 3.89 -28.94
C LYS A 504 -0.74 5.09 -29.01
N ASN A 505 0.42 4.96 -29.66
CA ASN A 505 1.51 5.94 -29.67
C ASN A 505 2.14 6.26 -28.29
N GLY A 506 1.82 5.46 -27.27
CA GLY A 506 2.41 5.53 -25.94
C GLY A 506 3.91 5.26 -25.96
N ILE A 507 4.58 5.61 -24.86
CA ILE A 507 6.02 5.41 -24.70
C ILE A 507 6.25 4.18 -23.81
N PHE A 508 7.14 3.29 -24.24
CA PHE A 508 7.65 2.22 -23.40
C PHE A 508 9.17 2.35 -23.26
N VAL A 509 9.67 2.33 -22.03
CA VAL A 509 11.10 2.39 -21.71
C VAL A 509 11.50 1.15 -20.92
N LEU A 510 12.44 0.37 -21.44
CA LEU A 510 12.95 -0.83 -20.79
C LEU A 510 14.40 -0.66 -20.35
N ASN A 511 14.67 -0.85 -19.06
CA ASN A 511 16.02 -1.00 -18.55
C ASN A 511 16.50 -2.44 -18.78
N CYS A 512 17.41 -2.64 -19.73
CA CYS A 512 18.00 -3.94 -20.03
C CYS A 512 19.44 -3.80 -20.54
N GLN A 513 20.16 -4.92 -20.50
CA GLN A 513 21.53 -5.01 -21.02
C GLN A 513 21.58 -5.57 -22.45
N TRP A 514 20.41 -5.76 -23.08
CA TRP A 514 20.29 -6.33 -24.42
C TRP A 514 20.61 -5.28 -25.48
N THR A 515 21.25 -5.70 -26.57
CA THR A 515 21.38 -4.85 -27.76
C THR A 515 20.07 -4.83 -28.56
N VAL A 516 19.95 -3.90 -29.51
CA VAL A 516 18.75 -3.78 -30.36
C VAL A 516 18.51 -5.08 -31.15
N GLU A 517 19.59 -5.72 -31.61
CA GLU A 517 19.54 -6.97 -32.37
C GLU A 517 19.06 -8.15 -31.51
N GLU A 518 19.47 -8.20 -30.24
CA GLU A 518 19.07 -9.26 -29.31
C GLU A 518 17.57 -9.20 -28.95
N LEU A 519 16.90 -8.04 -29.13
CA LEU A 519 15.48 -7.89 -28.81
C LEU A 519 14.58 -8.83 -29.62
N GLU A 520 14.97 -9.18 -30.84
CA GLU A 520 14.22 -10.12 -31.69
C GLU A 520 14.03 -11.47 -30.99
N ASP A 521 15.10 -12.00 -30.41
CA ASP A 521 15.10 -13.31 -29.75
C ASP A 521 14.65 -13.24 -28.29
N LYS A 522 14.90 -12.12 -27.61
CA LYS A 522 14.65 -11.98 -26.17
C LYS A 522 13.24 -11.53 -25.84
N LEU A 523 12.57 -10.72 -26.66
CA LEU A 523 11.23 -10.22 -26.32
C LEU A 523 10.13 -11.27 -26.58
N PRO A 524 9.18 -11.45 -25.65
CA PRO A 524 8.04 -12.35 -25.86
C PRO A 524 7.23 -11.98 -27.11
N PRO A 525 6.73 -12.96 -27.87
CA PRO A 525 5.93 -12.72 -29.07
C PRO A 525 4.74 -11.78 -28.88
N ALA A 526 3.99 -11.94 -27.77
CA ALA A 526 2.84 -11.09 -27.45
C ALA A 526 3.24 -9.62 -27.23
N MET A 527 4.39 -9.39 -26.58
CA MET A 527 4.93 -8.05 -26.36
C MET A 527 5.35 -7.40 -27.69
N LYS A 528 6.10 -8.12 -28.53
CA LYS A 528 6.49 -7.65 -29.88
C LYS A 528 5.26 -7.24 -30.70
N GLN A 529 4.24 -8.09 -30.71
CA GLN A 529 2.99 -7.83 -31.41
C GLN A 529 2.25 -6.60 -30.88
N PHE A 530 2.17 -6.43 -29.56
CA PHE A 530 1.54 -5.25 -28.98
C PHE A 530 2.26 -3.97 -29.38
N LEU A 531 3.60 -3.96 -29.30
CA LEU A 531 4.44 -2.81 -29.65
C LEU A 531 4.20 -2.36 -31.09
N ALA A 532 4.18 -3.32 -32.04
CA ALA A 532 3.98 -3.03 -33.45
C ALA A 532 2.55 -2.58 -33.78
N LYS A 533 1.52 -3.26 -33.25
CA LYS A 533 0.10 -2.93 -33.56
C LYS A 533 -0.36 -1.60 -33.00
N ASN A 534 0.27 -1.11 -31.93
CA ASN A 534 -0.11 0.11 -31.23
C ASN A 534 0.82 1.30 -31.53
N ASP A 535 1.71 1.17 -32.53
CA ASP A 535 2.65 2.23 -32.92
C ASP A 535 3.45 2.76 -31.70
N VAL A 536 3.89 1.87 -30.82
CA VAL A 536 4.52 2.25 -29.54
C VAL A 536 5.89 2.88 -29.79
N ARG A 537 6.18 3.96 -29.09
CA ARG A 537 7.52 4.56 -29.07
C ARG A 537 8.38 3.83 -28.06
N PHE A 538 9.13 2.84 -28.53
CA PHE A 538 9.93 1.96 -27.68
C PHE A 538 11.38 2.44 -27.53
N TYR A 539 11.88 2.46 -26.29
CA TYR A 539 13.24 2.82 -25.93
C TYR A 539 13.86 1.78 -25.00
N ILE A 540 15.15 1.50 -25.18
CA ILE A 540 15.96 0.69 -24.26
C ILE A 540 17.06 1.55 -23.63
N ILE A 541 17.47 1.21 -22.41
CA ILE A 541 18.59 1.87 -21.71
C ILE A 541 19.31 0.87 -20.80
N ASP A 542 20.65 0.80 -20.88
CA ASP A 542 21.45 -0.03 -19.96
C ASP A 542 21.85 0.77 -18.71
N ALA A 543 20.86 1.05 -17.86
CA ALA A 543 21.10 1.83 -16.66
C ALA A 543 22.00 1.09 -15.65
N VAL A 544 22.03 -0.25 -15.69
CA VAL A 544 22.85 -1.08 -14.79
C VAL A 544 24.34 -0.91 -15.08
N SER A 545 24.74 -1.02 -16.35
CA SER A 545 26.14 -0.84 -16.73
C SER A 545 26.61 0.60 -16.52
N ILE A 546 25.75 1.58 -16.80
CA ILE A 546 26.04 3.00 -16.54
C ILE A 546 26.26 3.23 -15.03
N ALA A 547 25.35 2.76 -14.18
CA ALA A 547 25.46 2.91 -12.73
C ALA A 547 26.76 2.28 -12.19
N ARG A 548 27.14 1.09 -12.67
CA ARG A 548 28.40 0.43 -12.28
C ARG A 548 29.63 1.22 -12.70
N LYS A 549 29.67 1.73 -13.95
CA LYS A 549 30.79 2.55 -14.45
C LYS A 549 30.96 3.84 -13.64
N LEU A 550 29.85 4.43 -13.18
CA LEU A 550 29.84 5.63 -12.34
C LEU A 550 30.07 5.35 -10.85
N GLY A 551 30.19 4.09 -10.43
CA GLY A 551 30.39 3.69 -9.03
C GLY A 551 29.13 3.71 -8.17
N LEU A 552 27.93 3.83 -8.75
CA LEU A 552 26.63 3.84 -8.05
C LEU A 552 26.11 2.42 -7.69
N GLY A 553 26.88 1.38 -8.03
CA GLY A 553 26.53 -0.01 -7.75
C GLY A 553 25.31 -0.45 -8.56
N SER A 554 24.24 -0.85 -7.88
CA SER A 554 22.97 -1.28 -8.50
C SER A 554 21.90 -0.18 -8.59
N ARG A 555 22.23 1.07 -8.22
CA ARG A 555 21.24 2.17 -8.19
C ARG A 555 21.06 2.79 -9.58
N THR A 556 19.94 2.49 -10.22
CA THR A 556 19.59 2.98 -11.57
C THR A 556 18.59 4.14 -11.55
N ASN A 557 18.07 4.49 -10.37
CA ASN A 557 16.98 5.44 -10.17
C ASN A 557 17.20 6.81 -10.84
N MET A 558 18.36 7.45 -10.67
CA MET A 558 18.64 8.77 -11.28
C MET A 558 18.65 8.70 -12.82
N ILE A 559 19.20 7.62 -13.38
CA ILE A 559 19.30 7.42 -14.84
C ILE A 559 17.89 7.26 -15.43
N MET A 560 17.07 6.41 -14.82
CA MET A 560 15.70 6.14 -15.26
C MET A 560 14.79 7.37 -15.07
N GLN A 561 15.01 8.15 -14.01
CA GLN A 561 14.27 9.39 -13.76
C GLN A 561 14.59 10.46 -14.81
N SER A 562 15.86 10.64 -15.18
CA SER A 562 16.23 11.54 -16.27
C SER A 562 15.62 11.13 -17.61
N ALA A 563 15.62 9.82 -17.91
CA ALA A 563 14.97 9.31 -19.11
C ALA A 563 13.46 9.62 -19.12
N PHE A 564 12.80 9.49 -17.95
CA PHE A 564 11.40 9.88 -17.80
C PHE A 564 11.17 11.36 -18.12
N PHE A 565 11.91 12.29 -17.51
CA PHE A 565 11.73 13.72 -17.78
C PHE A 565 11.94 14.07 -19.25
N LYS A 566 12.95 13.46 -19.88
CA LYS A 566 13.25 13.67 -21.31
C LYS A 566 12.16 13.14 -22.24
N LEU A 567 11.66 11.93 -21.97
CA LEU A 567 10.76 11.21 -22.88
C LEU A 567 9.29 11.51 -22.64
N ALA A 568 8.86 11.63 -21.38
CA ALA A 568 7.48 11.98 -21.03
C ALA A 568 7.14 13.44 -21.35
N ASN A 569 8.15 14.33 -21.38
CA ASN A 569 8.03 15.73 -21.76
C ASN A 569 6.92 16.47 -21.00
N VAL A 570 6.82 16.22 -19.69
CA VAL A 570 5.83 16.86 -18.80
C VAL A 570 6.20 18.33 -18.53
N ILE A 571 7.51 18.61 -18.48
CA ILE A 571 8.10 19.95 -18.35
C ILE A 571 9.29 20.08 -19.32
N PRO A 572 9.74 21.30 -19.65
CA PRO A 572 10.93 21.51 -20.48
C PRO A 572 12.15 20.77 -19.91
N VAL A 573 12.95 20.18 -20.79
CA VAL A 573 14.05 19.28 -20.41
C VAL A 573 15.15 20.03 -19.66
N GLU A 574 15.45 21.25 -20.07
CA GLU A 574 16.45 22.10 -19.42
C GLU A 574 16.05 22.38 -17.97
N GLU A 575 14.80 22.80 -17.76
CA GLU A 575 14.25 23.06 -16.41
C GLU A 575 14.23 21.78 -15.56
N ALA A 576 13.80 20.65 -16.13
CA ALA A 576 13.80 19.36 -15.44
C ALA A 576 15.20 18.98 -14.94
N THR A 577 16.21 19.19 -15.79
CA THR A 577 17.61 18.87 -15.48
C THR A 577 18.11 19.72 -14.32
N ASP A 578 17.81 21.02 -14.33
CA ASP A 578 18.21 21.95 -13.27
C ASP A 578 17.54 21.58 -11.94
N TYR A 579 16.24 21.29 -11.94
CA TYR A 579 15.52 20.85 -10.73
C TYR A 579 16.05 19.52 -10.19
N LEU A 580 16.35 18.55 -11.06
CA LEU A 580 16.95 17.28 -10.68
C LEU A 580 18.32 17.50 -10.02
N LYS A 581 19.22 18.27 -10.65
CA LYS A 581 20.55 18.55 -10.09
C LYS A 581 20.46 19.29 -8.75
N ALA A 582 19.58 20.29 -8.63
CA ALA A 582 19.33 20.99 -7.38
C ALA A 582 18.81 20.05 -6.27
N SER A 583 17.93 19.12 -6.62
CA SER A 583 17.38 18.14 -5.67
C SER A 583 18.43 17.15 -5.17
N VAL A 584 19.40 16.75 -6.03
CA VAL A 584 20.55 15.91 -5.66
C VAL A 584 21.42 16.63 -4.63
N VAL A 585 21.73 17.92 -4.83
CA VAL A 585 22.50 18.72 -3.88
C VAL A 585 21.77 18.79 -2.52
N LYS A 586 20.47 19.06 -2.53
CA LYS A 586 19.66 19.11 -1.29
C LYS A 586 19.65 17.78 -0.55
N SER A 587 19.53 16.66 -1.26
CA SER A 587 19.35 15.32 -0.67
C SER A 587 20.66 14.66 -0.27
N TYR A 588 21.73 14.88 -1.04
CA TYR A 588 23.01 14.18 -0.91
C TYR A 588 24.19 15.09 -0.58
N GLY A 589 24.01 16.41 -0.50
CA GLY A 589 25.10 17.34 -0.17
C GLY A 589 25.80 17.03 1.15
N LYS A 590 25.06 16.52 2.14
CA LYS A 590 25.61 16.07 3.44
C LYS A 590 26.45 14.78 3.34
N LYS A 591 26.40 14.04 2.22
CA LYS A 591 27.16 12.80 1.98
C LYS A 591 28.49 13.01 1.26
N GLY A 592 28.83 14.26 0.91
CA GLY A 592 30.09 14.64 0.27
C GLY A 592 29.99 14.84 -1.25
N GLN A 593 30.89 15.67 -1.79
CA GLN A 593 30.86 16.11 -3.19
C GLN A 593 30.97 14.96 -4.20
N ASN A 594 31.79 13.93 -3.92
CA ASN A 594 31.91 12.77 -4.80
C ASN A 594 30.55 12.08 -5.06
N VAL A 595 29.70 11.96 -4.04
CA VAL A 595 28.37 11.35 -4.19
C VAL A 595 27.48 12.24 -5.04
N VAL A 596 27.54 13.56 -4.85
CA VAL A 596 26.81 14.53 -5.67
C VAL A 596 27.24 14.42 -7.14
N ASP A 597 28.55 14.44 -7.41
CA ASP A 597 29.10 14.38 -8.76
C ASP A 597 28.72 13.09 -9.50
N MET A 598 28.76 11.94 -8.80
CA MET A 598 28.32 10.66 -9.36
C MET A 598 26.84 10.68 -9.76
N ASN A 599 25.97 11.29 -8.96
CA ASN A 599 24.54 11.39 -9.27
C ASN A 599 24.28 12.42 -10.38
N VAL A 600 25.01 13.53 -10.43
CA VAL A 600 24.95 14.50 -11.53
C VAL A 600 25.37 13.86 -12.85
N ALA A 601 26.48 13.09 -12.86
CA ALA A 601 26.90 12.34 -14.03
C ALA A 601 25.86 11.30 -14.47
N ALA A 602 25.18 10.65 -13.51
CA ALA A 602 24.09 9.72 -13.82
C ALA A 602 22.88 10.43 -14.45
N ILE A 603 22.57 11.66 -14.02
CA ILE A 603 21.53 12.49 -14.64
C ILE A 603 21.90 12.77 -16.09
N ASP A 604 23.13 13.24 -16.35
CA ASP A 604 23.59 13.60 -17.68
C ASP A 604 23.57 12.39 -18.63
N GLN A 605 24.00 11.22 -18.17
CA GLN A 605 23.91 9.98 -18.95
C GLN A 605 22.45 9.57 -19.22
N GLY A 606 21.57 9.68 -18.24
CA GLY A 606 20.15 9.33 -18.40
C GLY A 606 19.40 10.20 -19.43
N LEU A 607 19.91 11.39 -19.77
CA LEU A 607 19.32 12.28 -20.77
C LEU A 607 19.62 11.89 -22.22
N CYS A 608 20.64 11.05 -22.46
CA CYS A 608 21.10 10.73 -23.81
C CYS A 608 21.42 9.25 -24.07
N ALA A 609 21.58 8.40 -23.04
CA ALA A 609 22.02 7.03 -23.20
C ALA A 609 20.92 6.04 -23.65
N PHE A 610 19.65 6.47 -23.71
CA PHE A 610 18.57 5.63 -24.22
C PHE A 610 18.63 5.53 -25.75
N VAL A 611 18.31 4.35 -26.28
CA VAL A 611 18.25 4.08 -27.72
C VAL A 611 16.80 3.89 -28.11
N LYS A 612 16.35 4.65 -29.11
CA LYS A 612 15.04 4.41 -29.73
C LYS A 612 15.12 3.16 -30.58
N VAL A 613 14.21 2.22 -30.35
CA VAL A 613 14.11 0.98 -31.13
C VAL A 613 13.16 1.21 -32.30
N ASP A 614 13.65 1.05 -33.53
CA ASP A 614 12.82 1.03 -34.72
C ASP A 614 12.13 -0.33 -34.81
N ILE A 615 10.82 -0.36 -34.51
CA ILE A 615 10.04 -1.60 -34.44
C ILE A 615 9.82 -2.18 -35.84
N PRO A 616 10.28 -3.41 -36.13
CA PRO A 616 10.01 -4.06 -37.41
C PRO A 616 8.52 -4.28 -37.63
N THR A 617 8.03 -4.05 -38.85
CA THR A 617 6.62 -4.33 -39.20
C THR A 617 6.27 -5.82 -39.08
N SER A 618 7.25 -6.71 -39.26
CA SER A 618 7.10 -8.16 -39.05
C SER A 618 6.69 -8.54 -37.63
N TRP A 619 6.91 -7.68 -36.63
CA TRP A 619 6.47 -7.95 -35.26
C TRP A 619 4.94 -7.92 -35.12
N ALA A 620 4.22 -7.27 -36.03
CA ALA A 620 2.75 -7.24 -36.02
C ALA A 620 2.13 -8.61 -36.34
N ASP A 621 2.87 -9.47 -37.04
CA ASP A 621 2.40 -10.78 -37.49
C ASP A 621 2.12 -11.72 -36.32
N LYS A 622 1.24 -12.69 -36.56
CA LYS A 622 0.83 -13.66 -35.55
C LYS A 622 1.93 -14.71 -35.40
N VAL A 623 2.78 -14.55 -34.39
CA VAL A 623 3.77 -15.57 -34.03
C VAL A 623 3.12 -16.59 -33.10
N GLU A 624 3.13 -17.86 -33.48
CA GLU A 624 2.73 -18.96 -32.60
C GLU A 624 3.65 -19.01 -31.38
N THR A 625 3.08 -18.79 -30.19
CA THR A 625 3.77 -19.07 -28.94
C THR A 625 3.91 -20.58 -28.78
N LYS A 626 5.16 -21.07 -28.73
CA LYS A 626 5.41 -22.45 -28.28
C LYS A 626 4.81 -22.61 -26.89
N ALA A 627 3.87 -23.54 -26.75
CA ALA A 627 3.33 -23.90 -25.45
C ALA A 627 4.49 -24.29 -24.53
N ALA A 628 4.58 -23.68 -23.35
CA ALA A 628 5.52 -24.10 -22.34
C ALA A 628 5.26 -25.58 -22.01
N VAL A 629 6.33 -26.34 -21.79
CA VAL A 629 6.21 -27.74 -21.33
C VAL A 629 5.47 -27.72 -19.99
N ALA A 630 4.25 -28.24 -19.96
CA ALA A 630 3.46 -28.30 -18.75
C ALA A 630 4.10 -29.28 -17.77
N PHE A 631 4.78 -28.75 -16.75
CA PHE A 631 5.16 -29.53 -15.58
C PHE A 631 3.92 -29.83 -14.75
N LYS A 632 3.86 -31.03 -14.14
CA LYS A 632 2.76 -31.42 -13.26
C LYS A 632 2.92 -30.72 -11.91
N GLU A 633 2.42 -29.49 -11.80
CA GLU A 633 2.39 -28.71 -10.56
C GLU A 633 1.11 -28.98 -9.73
N PRO A 634 1.12 -28.74 -8.40
CA PRO A 634 -0.09 -28.81 -7.59
C PRO A 634 -1.15 -27.79 -8.02
N ALA A 635 -2.44 -28.13 -7.88
CA ALA A 635 -3.54 -27.25 -8.28
C ALA A 635 -3.50 -25.86 -7.63
N TYR A 636 -3.13 -25.76 -6.34
CA TYR A 636 -2.95 -24.48 -5.67
C TYR A 636 -1.86 -23.61 -6.33
N VAL A 637 -0.78 -24.24 -6.81
CA VAL A 637 0.30 -23.52 -7.50
C VAL A 637 -0.20 -22.97 -8.83
N THR A 638 -0.77 -23.84 -9.68
CA THR A 638 -1.21 -23.46 -11.03
C THR A 638 -2.40 -22.49 -11.02
N ASN A 639 -3.38 -22.71 -10.15
CA ASN A 639 -4.66 -21.98 -10.18
C ASN A 639 -4.69 -20.74 -9.27
N PHE A 640 -3.81 -20.66 -8.27
CA PHE A 640 -3.79 -19.54 -7.31
C PHE A 640 -2.43 -18.85 -7.27
N LEU A 641 -1.36 -19.54 -6.88
CA LEU A 641 -0.04 -18.92 -6.66
C LEU A 641 0.51 -18.27 -7.94
N ARG A 642 0.41 -18.94 -9.09
CA ARG A 642 0.92 -18.45 -10.37
C ARG A 642 0.16 -17.18 -10.83
N PRO A 643 -1.19 -17.15 -10.90
CA PRO A 643 -1.94 -15.93 -11.21
C PRO A 643 -1.66 -14.77 -10.23
N VAL A 644 -1.65 -15.04 -8.92
CA VAL A 644 -1.38 -14.00 -7.91
C VAL A 644 0.02 -13.40 -8.10
N ASN A 645 1.03 -14.25 -8.30
CA ASN A 645 2.41 -13.79 -8.56
C ASN A 645 2.57 -13.07 -9.90
N ALA A 646 1.67 -13.29 -10.86
CA ALA A 646 1.62 -12.59 -12.15
C ALA A 646 0.89 -11.24 -12.06
N MET A 647 0.42 -10.82 -10.88
CA MET A 647 -0.44 -9.64 -10.67
C MET A 647 -1.83 -9.77 -11.32
N GLU A 648 -2.33 -11.01 -11.42
CA GLU A 648 -3.65 -11.37 -11.98
C GLU A 648 -4.60 -11.89 -10.89
N GLY A 649 -4.23 -11.74 -9.61
CA GLY A 649 -5.03 -12.19 -8.48
C GLY A 649 -6.40 -11.50 -8.36
N ASP A 650 -6.56 -10.30 -8.93
CA ASP A 650 -7.84 -9.59 -8.98
C ASP A 650 -8.88 -10.28 -9.88
N ASP A 651 -8.43 -11.07 -10.85
CA ASP A 651 -9.29 -11.78 -11.81
C ASP A 651 -9.77 -13.15 -11.26
N LEU A 652 -9.24 -13.60 -10.12
CA LEU A 652 -9.63 -14.86 -9.49
C LEU A 652 -11.03 -14.75 -8.86
N PRO A 653 -11.95 -15.70 -9.14
CA PRO A 653 -13.30 -15.67 -8.61
C PRO A 653 -13.34 -16.15 -7.15
N VAL A 654 -14.46 -15.90 -6.45
CA VAL A 654 -14.67 -16.35 -5.07
C VAL A 654 -14.53 -17.88 -4.94
N SER A 655 -14.93 -18.65 -5.95
CA SER A 655 -14.82 -20.11 -5.94
C SER A 655 -13.40 -20.66 -5.76
N ILE A 656 -12.36 -19.87 -6.05
CA ILE A 656 -10.97 -20.30 -5.85
C ILE A 656 -10.64 -20.53 -4.36
N PHE A 657 -11.43 -19.93 -3.46
CA PHE A 657 -11.26 -20.02 -2.01
C PHE A 657 -12.14 -21.11 -1.36
N LEU A 658 -12.88 -21.91 -2.14
CA LEU A 658 -13.66 -23.02 -1.59
C LEU A 658 -12.74 -24.11 -1.02
N GLY A 659 -13.04 -24.58 0.19
CA GLY A 659 -12.20 -25.47 0.98
C GLY A 659 -11.08 -24.77 1.77
N CYS A 660 -10.93 -23.45 1.63
CA CYS A 660 -10.08 -22.60 2.44
C CYS A 660 -10.80 -21.31 2.86
N GLU A 661 -12.10 -21.41 3.12
CA GLU A 661 -12.96 -20.29 3.55
C GLU A 661 -12.48 -19.66 4.86
N ASP A 662 -11.72 -20.40 5.66
CA ASP A 662 -11.07 -19.97 6.90
C ASP A 662 -9.68 -19.35 6.70
N GLY A 663 -9.23 -19.19 5.46
CA GLY A 663 -7.91 -18.66 5.11
C GLY A 663 -6.79 -19.71 5.09
N THR A 664 -7.11 -21.01 5.20
CA THR A 664 -6.10 -22.07 5.16
C THR A 664 -5.30 -22.09 3.85
N VAL A 665 -3.98 -22.11 3.94
CA VAL A 665 -3.08 -22.23 2.78
C VAL A 665 -2.16 -23.44 2.91
N PRO A 666 -1.81 -24.13 1.80
CA PRO A 666 -0.87 -25.24 1.84
C PRO A 666 0.55 -24.75 2.12
N LEU A 667 1.35 -25.60 2.78
CA LEU A 667 2.77 -25.35 3.04
C LEU A 667 3.63 -25.64 1.80
N GLY A 668 4.89 -25.16 1.81
CA GLY A 668 5.88 -25.48 0.79
C GLY A 668 5.69 -24.77 -0.57
N THR A 669 4.77 -23.82 -0.66
CA THR A 669 4.46 -23.09 -1.90
C THR A 669 5.60 -22.18 -2.38
N ALA A 670 6.43 -21.68 -1.46
CA ALA A 670 7.58 -20.82 -1.78
C ALA A 670 8.60 -21.51 -2.71
N ALA A 671 8.67 -22.84 -2.70
CA ALA A 671 9.55 -23.63 -3.58
C ALA A 671 9.25 -23.45 -5.07
N TYR A 672 8.04 -23.00 -5.42
CA TYR A 672 7.62 -22.79 -6.81
C TYR A 672 7.83 -21.35 -7.30
N GLU A 673 8.19 -20.39 -6.43
CA GLU A 673 8.31 -18.98 -6.82
C GLU A 673 9.50 -18.71 -7.75
N LYS A 674 10.67 -19.27 -7.43
CA LYS A 674 11.91 -19.13 -8.23
C LYS A 674 12.17 -17.69 -8.69
N ARG A 675 12.19 -16.76 -7.72
CA ARG A 675 12.11 -15.31 -7.97
C ARG A 675 13.23 -14.74 -8.84
N GLY A 676 14.45 -15.28 -8.75
CA GLY A 676 15.60 -14.88 -9.55
C GLY A 676 16.02 -13.42 -9.35
N ILE A 677 15.98 -12.92 -8.11
CA ILE A 677 16.19 -11.49 -7.81
C ILE A 677 17.64 -11.10 -7.52
N ALA A 678 18.53 -12.08 -7.31
CA ALA A 678 19.92 -11.80 -6.99
C ALA A 678 20.69 -11.24 -8.19
N VAL A 679 21.52 -10.22 -7.95
CA VAL A 679 22.49 -9.70 -8.94
C VAL A 679 23.76 -10.57 -8.96
N VAL A 680 24.12 -11.15 -7.82
CA VAL A 680 25.25 -12.07 -7.64
C VAL A 680 24.85 -13.26 -6.77
N VAL A 681 25.43 -14.43 -7.04
CA VAL A 681 25.20 -15.67 -6.27
C VAL A 681 26.53 -16.36 -5.94
N PRO A 682 26.62 -17.13 -4.85
CA PRO A 682 27.86 -17.80 -4.46
C PRO A 682 28.14 -18.99 -5.38
N GLU A 683 29.37 -19.05 -5.91
CA GLU A 683 29.90 -20.19 -6.65
C GLU A 683 30.80 -21.03 -5.73
N TRP A 684 30.58 -22.35 -5.71
CA TRP A 684 31.32 -23.28 -4.86
C TRP A 684 32.67 -23.68 -5.45
N GLN A 685 33.74 -23.44 -4.70
CA GLN A 685 35.11 -23.81 -5.06
C GLN A 685 35.48 -25.13 -4.36
N ILE A 686 35.38 -26.22 -5.11
CA ILE A 686 35.51 -27.61 -4.61
C ILE A 686 36.82 -27.86 -3.85
N GLU A 687 37.94 -27.31 -4.32
CA GLU A 687 39.26 -27.58 -3.74
C GLU A 687 39.47 -26.93 -2.38
N ASN A 688 38.85 -25.76 -2.18
CA ASN A 688 38.99 -24.97 -0.97
C ASN A 688 38.03 -25.42 0.15
N CYS A 689 37.01 -26.23 -0.19
CA CYS A 689 35.94 -26.57 0.73
C CYS A 689 36.37 -27.60 1.79
N ILE A 690 36.19 -27.23 3.07
CA ILE A 690 36.48 -28.10 4.23
C ILE A 690 35.27 -28.89 4.75
N GLN A 691 34.11 -28.82 4.06
CA GLN A 691 32.89 -29.59 4.38
C GLN A 691 32.32 -29.35 5.80
N CYS A 692 32.33 -28.08 6.25
CA CYS A 692 31.86 -27.69 7.58
C CYS A 692 30.37 -27.34 7.67
N ASN A 693 29.69 -27.19 6.52
CA ASN A 693 28.28 -26.78 6.37
C ASN A 693 27.87 -25.41 6.96
N GLN A 694 28.82 -24.59 7.45
CA GLN A 694 28.51 -23.27 8.00
C GLN A 694 27.82 -22.34 6.99
N CYS A 695 28.13 -22.47 5.70
CA CYS A 695 27.48 -21.70 4.64
C CYS A 695 25.96 -21.95 4.56
N SER A 696 25.52 -23.18 4.82
CA SER A 696 24.10 -23.54 4.87
C SER A 696 23.47 -23.16 6.21
N TYR A 697 24.24 -23.29 7.29
CA TYR A 697 23.82 -22.92 8.64
C TYR A 697 23.36 -21.46 8.71
N VAL A 698 24.15 -20.54 8.14
CA VAL A 698 23.87 -19.09 8.17
C VAL A 698 22.95 -18.60 7.05
N CYS A 699 22.55 -19.45 6.11
CA CYS A 699 21.75 -19.00 4.98
C CYS A 699 20.33 -18.64 5.43
N PRO A 700 19.89 -17.38 5.29
CA PRO A 700 18.57 -16.95 5.78
C PRO A 700 17.40 -17.42 4.90
N HIS A 701 17.68 -17.95 3.71
CA HIS A 701 16.66 -18.37 2.74
C HIS A 701 16.75 -19.86 2.40
N ALA A 702 17.64 -20.61 3.07
CA ALA A 702 17.93 -22.02 2.77
C ALA A 702 18.31 -22.29 1.29
N THR A 703 18.95 -21.33 0.62
CA THR A 703 19.28 -21.39 -0.81
C THR A 703 20.62 -22.06 -1.11
N ILE A 704 21.43 -22.35 -0.09
CA ILE A 704 22.68 -23.09 -0.22
C ILE A 704 22.65 -24.26 0.77
N ARG A 705 22.79 -25.48 0.25
CA ARG A 705 22.64 -26.72 1.03
C ARG A 705 23.78 -27.71 0.75
N PRO A 706 24.23 -28.46 1.77
CA PRO A 706 25.12 -29.57 1.56
C PRO A 706 24.33 -30.82 1.16
N PHE A 707 24.85 -31.57 0.20
CA PHE A 707 24.28 -32.82 -0.27
C PHE A 707 25.31 -33.94 -0.18
N LEU A 708 24.83 -35.15 0.11
CA LEU A 708 25.61 -36.37 0.15
C LEU A 708 25.10 -37.34 -0.91
N LEU A 709 26.03 -37.89 -1.68
CA LEU A 709 25.75 -38.80 -2.79
C LEU A 709 26.36 -40.17 -2.50
N ASP A 710 25.57 -41.21 -2.70
CA ASP A 710 26.10 -42.57 -2.83
C ASP A 710 26.67 -42.82 -4.25
N GLU A 711 27.22 -44.01 -4.49
CA GLU A 711 27.85 -44.35 -5.76
C GLU A 711 26.87 -44.32 -6.95
N GLU A 712 25.61 -44.72 -6.73
CA GLU A 712 24.59 -44.76 -7.78
C GLU A 712 24.12 -43.35 -8.14
N GLU A 713 23.86 -42.52 -7.12
CA GLU A 713 23.54 -41.10 -7.30
C GLU A 713 24.70 -40.36 -7.98
N ALA A 714 25.96 -40.59 -7.58
CA ALA A 714 27.10 -39.97 -8.23
C ALA A 714 27.23 -40.35 -9.73
N LYS A 715 26.83 -41.57 -10.12
CA LYS A 715 26.81 -42.02 -11.53
C LYS A 715 25.68 -41.39 -12.34
N ASN A 716 24.52 -41.16 -11.70
CA ASN A 716 23.33 -40.61 -12.34
C ASN A 716 23.33 -39.07 -12.38
N ALA A 717 24.28 -38.42 -11.72
CA ALA A 717 24.36 -36.97 -11.63
C ALA A 717 24.73 -36.33 -12.99
N PRO A 718 24.24 -35.10 -13.27
CA PRO A 718 24.69 -34.31 -14.42
C PRO A 718 26.22 -34.17 -14.45
N LYS A 719 26.82 -34.06 -15.63
CA LYS A 719 28.28 -33.92 -15.78
C LYS A 719 28.85 -32.71 -15.01
N THR A 720 28.04 -31.67 -14.84
CA THR A 720 28.37 -30.44 -14.12
C THR A 720 28.18 -30.56 -12.60
N PHE A 721 27.58 -31.65 -12.10
CA PHE A 721 27.31 -31.92 -10.69
C PHE A 721 28.51 -32.59 -10.00
N VAL A 722 29.67 -31.94 -10.05
CA VAL A 722 30.92 -32.51 -9.51
C VAL A 722 30.90 -32.50 -7.98
N GLY A 723 31.13 -33.65 -7.34
CA GLY A 723 31.28 -33.81 -5.89
C GLY A 723 32.72 -34.09 -5.46
N LYS A 724 33.03 -33.90 -4.17
CA LYS A 724 34.32 -34.27 -3.54
C LYS A 724 34.10 -35.41 -2.55
N LYS A 725 35.09 -36.29 -2.34
CA LYS A 725 35.01 -37.35 -1.31
C LYS A 725 34.59 -36.76 0.04
N ALA A 726 33.57 -37.33 0.68
CA ALA A 726 33.06 -36.84 1.95
C ALA A 726 34.06 -37.10 3.10
N ILE A 727 34.17 -36.14 4.01
CA ILE A 727 35.03 -36.16 5.20
C ILE A 727 34.19 -36.56 6.42
N GLY A 728 34.63 -37.60 7.14
CA GLY A 728 33.97 -38.13 8.34
C GLY A 728 33.89 -39.65 8.28
N LYS A 729 33.84 -40.32 9.44
CA LYS A 729 33.71 -41.79 9.48
C LYS A 729 32.31 -42.23 9.05
N GLU A 730 31.34 -41.41 9.41
CA GLU A 730 29.90 -41.53 9.12
C GLU A 730 29.60 -41.38 7.63
N ALA A 731 30.47 -40.69 6.89
CA ALA A 731 30.32 -40.37 5.47
C ALA A 731 31.16 -41.28 4.56
N LYS A 732 31.60 -42.43 5.07
CA LYS A 732 32.46 -43.35 4.33
C LYS A 732 31.76 -43.76 3.02
N ASP A 733 32.52 -43.75 1.93
CA ASP A 733 32.06 -44.12 0.58
C ASP A 733 31.00 -43.17 -0.02
N LEU A 734 30.80 -41.99 0.56
CA LEU A 734 29.95 -40.93 0.00
C LEU A 734 30.75 -39.81 -0.66
N GLN A 735 30.11 -39.12 -1.60
CA GLN A 735 30.56 -37.81 -2.08
C GLN A 735 29.77 -36.68 -1.41
N PHE A 736 30.41 -35.52 -1.29
CA PHE A 736 29.89 -34.30 -0.71
C PHE A 736 29.88 -33.18 -1.75
N ARG A 737 28.79 -32.43 -1.81
CA ARG A 737 28.68 -31.22 -2.63
C ARG A 737 27.93 -30.13 -1.88
N VAL A 738 28.36 -28.89 -2.05
CA VAL A 738 27.53 -27.72 -1.70
C VAL A 738 26.83 -27.26 -2.97
N GLN A 739 25.50 -27.24 -2.96
CA GLN A 739 24.70 -26.80 -4.09
C GLN A 739 23.86 -25.58 -3.72
N VAL A 740 23.73 -24.67 -4.68
CA VAL A 740 23.00 -23.41 -4.55
C VAL A 740 21.77 -23.42 -5.45
N SER A 741 20.62 -23.03 -4.90
CA SER A 741 19.44 -22.63 -5.68
C SER A 741 19.64 -21.19 -6.14
N THR A 742 20.10 -21.02 -7.37
CA THR A 742 20.44 -19.71 -7.93
C THR A 742 19.22 -18.82 -8.14
N LEU A 743 18.07 -19.42 -8.45
CA LEU A 743 16.79 -18.71 -8.61
C LEU A 743 16.15 -18.29 -7.28
N ASP A 744 16.48 -18.93 -6.16
CA ASP A 744 15.95 -18.54 -4.86
C ASP A 744 16.93 -17.67 -4.05
N CYS A 745 18.21 -17.67 -4.43
CA CYS A 745 19.24 -16.87 -3.78
C CYS A 745 18.91 -15.37 -3.86
N THR A 746 19.17 -14.67 -2.75
CA THR A 746 18.99 -13.22 -2.62
C THR A 746 20.30 -12.44 -2.76
N GLY A 747 21.43 -13.13 -2.88
CA GLY A 747 22.75 -12.52 -3.11
C GLY A 747 23.35 -11.80 -1.90
N CYS A 748 22.88 -12.06 -0.68
CA CYS A 748 23.33 -11.37 0.53
C CYS A 748 24.82 -11.53 0.88
N GLY A 749 25.48 -12.59 0.41
CA GLY A 749 26.91 -12.83 0.66
C GLY A 749 27.27 -13.49 1.99
N ASN A 750 26.34 -13.63 2.94
CA ASN A 750 26.59 -14.20 4.28
C ASN A 750 27.35 -15.55 4.25
N CYS A 751 27.00 -16.42 3.30
CA CYS A 751 27.64 -17.73 3.15
C CYS A 751 29.12 -17.64 2.73
N ALA A 752 29.47 -16.68 1.87
CA ALA A 752 30.85 -16.44 1.43
C ALA A 752 31.66 -15.78 2.56
N GLU A 753 31.04 -14.86 3.30
CA GLU A 753 31.66 -14.18 4.43
C GLU A 753 32.02 -15.16 5.55
N VAL A 754 31.07 -16.00 5.99
CA VAL A 754 31.31 -16.96 7.09
C VAL A 754 32.27 -18.10 6.72
N CYS A 755 32.50 -18.34 5.42
CA CYS A 755 33.31 -19.47 4.96
C CYS A 755 34.68 -19.49 5.65
N PRO A 756 34.97 -20.50 6.50
CA PRO A 756 36.15 -20.50 7.38
C PRO A 756 37.41 -21.08 6.71
N ALA A 757 37.32 -21.46 5.43
CA ALA A 757 38.47 -21.95 4.68
C ALA A 757 39.49 -20.83 4.46
N LYS A 758 40.79 -21.15 4.56
CA LYS A 758 41.89 -20.18 4.38
C LYS A 758 41.80 -19.45 3.04
N VAL A 759 41.53 -20.20 1.98
CA VAL A 759 41.12 -19.68 0.68
C VAL A 759 39.61 -19.83 0.60
N LYS A 760 38.88 -18.78 0.22
CA LYS A 760 37.41 -18.82 0.23
C LYS A 760 36.90 -19.94 -0.68
N ALA A 761 36.03 -20.78 -0.12
CA ALA A 761 35.37 -21.87 -0.85
C ALA A 761 34.05 -21.44 -1.52
N LEU A 762 33.65 -20.18 -1.34
CA LEU A 762 32.48 -19.57 -1.94
C LEU A 762 32.88 -18.18 -2.43
N VAL A 763 32.66 -17.92 -3.72
CA VAL A 763 32.99 -16.65 -4.38
C VAL A 763 31.74 -16.11 -5.04
N MET A 764 31.40 -14.84 -4.80
CA MET A 764 30.21 -14.23 -5.41
C MET A 764 30.46 -13.97 -6.91
N LYS A 765 29.57 -14.47 -7.76
CA LYS A 765 29.64 -14.36 -9.24
C LYS A 765 28.35 -13.75 -9.80
N PRO A 766 28.38 -13.15 -11.00
CA PRO A 766 27.18 -12.66 -11.67
C PRO A 766 26.09 -13.73 -11.74
N ALA A 767 24.86 -13.37 -11.34
CA ALA A 767 23.77 -14.35 -11.21
C ALA A 767 23.32 -14.93 -12.55
N ALA A 768 23.31 -14.14 -13.63
CA ALA A 768 22.82 -14.55 -14.94
C ALA A 768 23.55 -15.81 -15.48
N GLU A 769 24.88 -15.79 -15.46
CA GLU A 769 25.71 -16.92 -15.89
C GLU A 769 25.52 -18.14 -14.99
N GLN A 770 25.46 -17.93 -13.67
CA GLN A 770 25.31 -19.00 -12.70
C GLN A 770 23.91 -19.64 -12.72
N MET A 771 22.87 -18.87 -13.03
CA MET A 771 21.50 -19.38 -13.16
C MET A 771 21.42 -20.45 -14.26
N GLU A 772 22.02 -20.20 -15.42
CA GLU A 772 22.08 -21.17 -16.51
C GLU A 772 22.93 -22.39 -16.14
N GLN A 773 24.15 -22.16 -15.62
CA GLN A 773 25.10 -23.24 -15.30
C GLN A 773 24.64 -24.16 -14.16
N GLN A 774 23.85 -23.66 -13.21
CA GLN A 774 23.44 -24.40 -12.02
C GLN A 774 21.98 -24.88 -12.06
N ALA A 775 21.21 -24.55 -13.11
CA ALA A 775 19.80 -24.92 -13.21
C ALA A 775 19.57 -26.42 -13.03
N GLU A 776 20.18 -27.24 -13.89
CA GLU A 776 20.04 -28.71 -13.83
C GLU A 776 20.62 -29.30 -12.52
N ASN A 777 21.66 -28.66 -11.97
CA ASN A 777 22.32 -29.11 -10.77
C ASN A 777 21.42 -28.99 -9.52
N TRP A 778 20.68 -27.89 -9.39
CA TRP A 778 19.75 -27.74 -8.26
C TRP A 778 18.61 -28.75 -8.34
N GLU A 779 18.00 -28.90 -9.52
CA GLU A 779 16.91 -29.85 -9.74
C GLU A 779 17.35 -31.29 -9.45
N TYR A 780 18.57 -31.67 -9.84
CA TYR A 780 19.12 -32.97 -9.47
C TYR A 780 19.35 -33.10 -7.96
N ALA A 781 19.95 -32.10 -7.31
CA ALA A 781 20.30 -32.15 -5.90
C ALA A 781 19.09 -32.43 -4.99
N VAL A 782 17.94 -31.82 -5.27
CA VAL A 782 16.72 -32.00 -4.46
C VAL A 782 16.06 -33.36 -4.63
N THR A 783 16.50 -34.18 -5.60
CA THR A 783 16.04 -35.58 -5.77
C THR A 783 16.84 -36.59 -4.93
N LEU A 784 17.98 -36.18 -4.36
CA LEU A 784 18.88 -37.08 -3.64
C LEU A 784 18.24 -37.64 -2.37
N LYS A 785 18.55 -38.90 -2.04
CA LYS A 785 18.01 -39.55 -0.84
C LYS A 785 18.52 -38.86 0.42
N ASN A 786 17.65 -38.69 1.41
CA ASN A 786 17.99 -38.11 2.71
C ASN A 786 18.94 -39.04 3.50
N LYS A 787 20.16 -38.57 3.75
CA LYS A 787 21.22 -39.28 4.50
C LYS A 787 21.56 -38.61 5.84
N SER A 788 20.71 -37.70 6.32
CA SER A 788 20.92 -36.93 7.55
C SER A 788 21.10 -37.80 8.80
N LYS A 789 20.42 -38.96 8.87
CA LYS A 789 20.48 -39.90 10.01
C LYS A 789 21.87 -40.48 10.29
N LEU A 790 22.82 -40.33 9.36
CA LEU A 790 24.21 -40.74 9.56
C LEU A 790 24.98 -39.83 10.52
N PHE A 791 24.48 -38.61 10.77
CA PHE A 791 25.19 -37.59 11.54
C PHE A 791 24.39 -37.20 12.80
N ASP A 792 25.12 -36.78 13.83
CA ASP A 792 24.52 -36.17 15.02
C ASP A 792 23.99 -34.77 14.68
N VAL A 793 22.66 -34.64 14.71
CA VAL A 793 21.92 -33.42 14.39
C VAL A 793 22.20 -32.27 15.37
N THR A 794 22.75 -32.55 16.56
CA THR A 794 23.11 -31.51 17.54
C THR A 794 24.39 -30.74 17.17
N THR A 795 25.14 -31.23 16.18
CA THR A 795 26.34 -30.54 15.67
C THR A 795 26.00 -29.56 14.55
N VAL A 796 26.81 -28.51 14.37
CA VAL A 796 26.66 -27.57 13.25
C VAL A 796 26.71 -28.29 11.91
N LYS A 797 27.61 -29.27 11.74
CA LYS A 797 27.72 -30.02 10.48
C LYS A 797 26.50 -30.92 10.26
N GLY A 798 26.11 -31.70 11.27
CA GLY A 798 25.05 -32.68 11.18
C GLY A 798 23.67 -32.06 10.98
N SER A 799 23.34 -30.99 11.72
CA SER A 799 22.07 -30.26 11.57
C SER A 799 21.80 -29.82 10.13
N GLN A 800 22.84 -29.49 9.37
CA GLN A 800 22.70 -28.97 8.00
C GLN A 800 22.53 -30.05 6.93
N PHE A 801 22.68 -31.33 7.27
CA PHE A 801 22.25 -32.41 6.38
C PHE A 801 20.74 -32.68 6.49
N VAL A 802 20.08 -32.19 7.55
CA VAL A 802 18.63 -32.27 7.68
C VAL A 802 17.98 -31.25 6.75
N GLN A 803 16.90 -31.67 6.07
CA GLN A 803 16.12 -30.80 5.20
C GLN A 803 15.57 -29.61 6.01
N PRO A 804 15.83 -28.36 5.58
CA PRO A 804 15.17 -27.20 6.17
C PRO A 804 13.70 -27.18 5.77
N LEU A 805 12.79 -26.96 6.74
CA LEU A 805 11.35 -26.84 6.46
C LEU A 805 10.87 -25.37 6.42
N LEU A 806 11.78 -24.42 6.62
CA LEU A 806 11.62 -23.01 6.26
C LEU A 806 12.61 -22.66 5.15
N GLU A 807 12.10 -22.45 3.94
CA GLU A 807 12.91 -22.17 2.75
C GLU A 807 12.28 -21.06 1.90
N PHE A 808 13.13 -20.31 1.18
CA PHE A 808 12.75 -19.35 0.14
C PHE A 808 11.75 -18.26 0.56
N ASN A 809 11.73 -17.93 1.86
CA ASN A 809 10.84 -16.93 2.43
C ASN A 809 11.05 -15.51 1.84
N GLY A 810 10.07 -14.64 2.02
CA GLY A 810 10.09 -13.26 1.52
C GLY A 810 10.93 -12.26 2.33
N ALA A 811 11.75 -12.71 3.30
CA ALA A 811 12.53 -11.81 4.15
C ALA A 811 13.68 -11.13 3.37
N CYS A 812 14.21 -10.05 3.96
CA CYS A 812 15.29 -9.26 3.37
C CYS A 812 16.56 -10.11 3.09
N PRO A 813 17.36 -9.78 2.05
CA PRO A 813 18.67 -10.37 1.86
C PRO A 813 19.52 -10.22 3.14
N GLY A 814 19.99 -11.34 3.70
CA GLY A 814 20.81 -11.33 4.92
C GLY A 814 20.03 -11.21 6.23
N CYS A 815 18.70 -11.46 6.22
CA CYS A 815 17.86 -11.38 7.42
C CYS A 815 18.44 -12.16 8.61
N GLY A 816 18.49 -11.51 9.78
CA GLY A 816 19.03 -12.09 11.00
C GLY A 816 18.11 -13.08 11.72
N GLU A 817 16.83 -13.15 11.37
CA GLU A 817 15.84 -13.97 12.09
C GLU A 817 15.73 -15.39 11.51
N THR A 818 15.62 -15.48 10.18
CA THR A 818 15.18 -16.72 9.50
C THR A 818 16.20 -17.84 9.58
N ALA A 819 17.49 -17.53 9.75
CA ALA A 819 18.52 -18.54 10.00
C ALA A 819 18.27 -19.32 11.31
N TYR A 820 17.77 -18.65 12.35
CA TYR A 820 17.40 -19.30 13.61
C TYR A 820 16.18 -20.20 13.42
N VAL A 821 15.10 -19.68 12.81
CA VAL A 821 13.87 -20.45 12.59
C VAL A 821 14.13 -21.65 11.69
N LYS A 822 14.90 -21.48 10.61
CA LYS A 822 15.38 -22.58 9.75
C LYS A 822 16.06 -23.67 10.57
N LEU A 823 16.99 -23.31 11.45
CA LEU A 823 17.67 -24.28 12.32
C LEU A 823 16.68 -25.00 13.25
N ILE A 824 15.74 -24.28 13.86
CA ILE A 824 14.68 -24.89 14.70
C ILE A 824 13.90 -25.94 13.89
N THR A 825 13.54 -25.64 12.63
CA THR A 825 12.86 -26.62 11.78
C THR A 825 13.73 -27.83 11.45
N GLN A 826 15.05 -27.67 11.35
CA GLN A 826 15.97 -28.78 11.11
C GLN A 826 16.15 -29.69 12.34
N LEU A 827 15.79 -29.21 13.53
CA LEU A 827 15.89 -29.96 14.79
C LEU A 827 14.55 -30.57 15.23
N PHE A 828 13.43 -29.86 15.02
CA PHE A 828 12.12 -30.21 15.58
C PHE A 828 10.96 -30.09 14.58
N GLY A 829 11.25 -29.77 13.33
CA GLY A 829 10.23 -29.43 12.33
C GLY A 829 9.23 -30.53 12.00
N ASP A 830 9.57 -31.79 12.27
CA ASP A 830 8.71 -32.96 12.07
C ASP A 830 7.53 -33.05 13.04
N ARG A 831 7.58 -32.30 14.16
CA ARG A 831 6.61 -32.42 15.26
C ARG A 831 6.34 -31.12 16.03
N MET A 832 6.82 -29.99 15.53
CA MET A 832 6.60 -28.70 16.17
C MET A 832 5.29 -28.05 15.70
N MET A 833 4.73 -27.20 16.55
CA MET A 833 3.65 -26.28 16.21
C MET A 833 4.17 -24.85 16.38
N ILE A 834 3.75 -23.94 15.50
CA ILE A 834 4.19 -22.53 15.53
C ILE A 834 2.97 -21.64 15.73
N ALA A 835 2.97 -20.88 16.82
CA ALA A 835 2.10 -19.72 17.01
C ALA A 835 2.96 -18.47 16.82
N ASN A 836 2.81 -17.78 15.69
CA ASN A 836 3.66 -16.65 15.32
C ASN A 836 2.94 -15.33 15.61
N ALA A 837 3.58 -14.43 16.37
CA ALA A 837 3.11 -13.06 16.48
C ALA A 837 3.16 -12.37 15.10
N THR A 838 2.37 -11.31 14.94
CA THR A 838 2.35 -10.49 13.70
C THR A 838 3.67 -9.75 13.50
#